data_AF-A0A1T5IGG6-F1
#
_entry.id   AF-A0A1T5IGG6-F1
#
_cell.length_a   1.000
_cell.length_b   1.000
_cell.length_c   1.000
_cell.angle_alpha   90.00
_cell.angle_beta   90.00
_cell.angle_gamma   90.00
#
_symmetry.space_group_name_H-M   'P 1'
#
loop_
_entity.id
_entity.type
_entity.pdbx_description
1 polymer ?
#
loop_
_entity_poly.entity_id
_entity_poly.type
_entity_poly.pdbx_seq_one_letter_code
_entity_poly.pdbx_strand_id
1 'polypeptide(L)'
;MPTNHPVTTLSRQPASQPLLRPPASETFRGEPYPPRRFKRGRRVVGCLGLAALATTAGATPATAAQSFSASAWAGATKMATPTTLTETLPGVLVQGGMTNRLKTTLFAYTKPGDTVRAAFRRSSLPQDSWAPSTIKLISPSGVVTDELTVDERTTLTTIVGSERVSTEDGVWSIVVEDRPPAGEVRGANLVWEVSVNRSGAPLRGRVFTESLGVHTGPPADIDLYALTRTGGLYRQLLRAYDGIDSTLQVSNKGNTRLGDPECSPTYRSVPMPTSPEAGGIGRTFRQPSDASDCSGLERYRLFFEAPAPDLPAITPRWADGRTSDTWLGARYSPPQVTGLTFSRRASGANAGVLTGTLPTQPGTVDLQIDTDGDGQFDGSADVRLSRTVPRTGTFSVDWDGKDGAGAPTPTTKPVSMRATLSRTNEAHFLRIDAERSIGGIEIERLTGGTTAPRAVHFDDSLFADSSAARHSRSTPAVSPPSGLDSLGGLHRWAPDDTAAGRNPNMNDGSTGSWGDLRSIDDWAFGADRASANLVLAADIPTPAPTPAPTATATPTPTSPPPTTTPSPMPTPASALTPAPTPTSGHPGTPRTPLRSDSSSLASTGSESVAIGIGAAGAVALGAAAYLLRRRNRRASSDDATPPAPTS
;
A
#
# COMPACT_ATOMS: atom_id res chain seq x y z
N MET A 1 48.12 -28.71 -48.16
CA MET A 1 46.96 -28.73 -49.07
C MET A 1 45.71 -28.54 -48.23
N PRO A 2 44.96 -27.44 -48.41
CA PRO A 2 43.67 -27.22 -47.77
C PRO A 2 42.54 -27.71 -48.70
N THR A 3 41.46 -28.22 -48.12
CA THR A 3 40.20 -28.49 -48.83
C THR A 3 39.13 -27.51 -48.38
N ASN A 4 38.82 -26.59 -49.29
CA ASN A 4 37.73 -25.63 -49.20
C ASN A 4 36.37 -26.33 -49.36
N HIS A 5 35.43 -26.05 -48.46
CA HIS A 5 34.00 -26.23 -48.70
C HIS A 5 33.34 -24.85 -48.79
N PRO A 6 32.50 -24.56 -49.81
CA PRO A 6 31.85 -23.27 -49.94
C PRO A 6 30.56 -23.22 -49.10
N VAL A 7 30.40 -22.13 -48.35
CA VAL A 7 29.14 -21.76 -47.70
C VAL A 7 28.31 -20.96 -48.70
N THR A 8 27.13 -21.47 -49.04
CA THR A 8 26.13 -20.78 -49.86
C THR A 8 25.28 -19.89 -48.96
N THR A 9 25.44 -18.57 -49.06
CA THR A 9 24.55 -17.57 -48.45
C THR A 9 23.29 -17.40 -49.28
N LEU A 10 22.16 -17.90 -48.77
CA LEU A 10 20.81 -17.59 -49.27
C LEU A 10 20.31 -16.31 -48.61
N SER A 11 20.33 -15.21 -49.38
CA SER A 11 19.70 -13.95 -49.03
C SER A 11 18.18 -14.10 -49.16
N ARG A 12 17.44 -14.05 -48.04
CA ARG A 12 15.98 -13.87 -48.03
C ARG A 12 15.69 -12.38 -47.83
N GLN A 13 15.18 -11.72 -48.87
CA GLN A 13 14.47 -10.45 -48.76
C GLN A 13 13.22 -10.64 -47.87
N PRO A 14 12.95 -9.75 -46.90
CA PRO A 14 11.65 -9.71 -46.26
C PRO A 14 10.64 -9.02 -47.19
N ALA A 15 9.49 -9.67 -47.37
CA ALA A 15 8.34 -9.15 -48.08
C ALA A 15 7.80 -7.89 -47.37
N SER A 16 7.63 -6.82 -48.15
CA SER A 16 6.96 -5.59 -47.78
C SER A 16 5.47 -5.85 -47.51
N GLN A 17 5.04 -5.67 -46.26
CA GLN A 17 3.61 -5.56 -45.92
C GLN A 17 3.09 -4.15 -46.26
N PRO A 18 1.85 -4.03 -46.78
CA PRO A 18 1.26 -2.73 -47.03
C PRO A 18 0.80 -2.06 -45.73
N LEU A 19 1.27 -0.82 -45.53
CA LEU A 19 0.81 0.11 -44.49
C LEU A 19 -0.69 0.37 -44.62
N LEU A 20 -1.47 -0.17 -43.69
CA LEU A 20 -2.84 0.27 -43.42
C LEU A 20 -2.79 1.66 -42.80
N ARG A 21 -3.33 2.65 -43.53
CA ARG A 21 -3.53 4.02 -43.06
C ARG A 21 -4.45 4.01 -41.82
N PRO A 22 -4.15 4.77 -40.75
CA PRO A 22 -5.11 5.02 -39.69
C PRO A 22 -6.26 5.89 -40.21
N PRO A 23 -7.49 5.71 -39.70
CA PRO A 23 -8.60 6.59 -40.03
C PRO A 23 -8.35 8.01 -39.50
N ALA A 24 -8.71 9.00 -40.31
CA ALA A 24 -8.63 10.41 -39.98
C ALA A 24 -9.42 10.71 -38.69
N SER A 25 -8.78 11.41 -37.76
CA SER A 25 -9.42 11.95 -36.57
C SER A 25 -10.44 13.02 -36.97
N GLU A 26 -11.72 12.75 -36.72
CA GLU A 26 -12.76 13.76 -36.75
C GLU A 26 -12.46 14.83 -35.70
N THR A 27 -12.35 16.07 -36.19
CA THR A 27 -12.20 17.26 -35.38
C THR A 27 -13.56 17.60 -34.77
N PHE A 28 -13.75 17.27 -33.49
CA PHE A 28 -14.91 17.71 -32.73
C PHE A 28 -14.78 19.22 -32.44
N ARG A 29 -15.43 20.06 -33.26
CA ARG A 29 -15.62 21.49 -32.96
C ARG A 29 -16.66 21.61 -31.85
N GLY A 30 -16.21 21.87 -30.62
CA GLY A 30 -17.09 22.31 -29.53
C GLY A 30 -17.51 23.76 -29.74
N GLU A 31 -18.81 24.01 -29.85
CA GLU A 31 -19.38 25.37 -29.76
C GLU A 31 -19.30 25.91 -28.31
N PRO A 32 -19.14 27.24 -28.13
CA PRO A 32 -19.03 27.84 -26.81
C PRO A 32 -20.41 28.06 -26.15
N TYR A 33 -20.57 27.55 -24.92
CA TYR A 33 -21.67 27.91 -24.03
C TYR A 33 -21.53 29.37 -23.52
N PRO A 34 -22.63 30.15 -23.44
CA PRO A 34 -22.57 31.53 -22.94
C PRO A 34 -22.53 31.59 -21.38
N PRO A 35 -21.96 32.67 -20.81
CA PRO A 35 -21.78 32.78 -19.37
C PRO A 35 -23.09 33.13 -18.64
N ARG A 36 -23.43 32.34 -17.61
CA ARG A 36 -24.50 32.65 -16.65
C ARG A 36 -24.05 33.75 -15.67
N ARG A 37 -24.79 34.86 -15.65
CA ARG A 37 -24.66 35.96 -14.69
C ARG A 37 -25.09 35.51 -13.28
N PHE A 38 -24.19 35.60 -12.30
CA PHE A 38 -24.53 35.51 -10.88
C PHE A 38 -24.95 36.89 -10.34
N LYS A 39 -26.20 37.00 -9.87
CA LYS A 39 -26.70 38.16 -9.10
C LYS A 39 -26.13 38.09 -7.67
N ARG A 40 -25.38 39.11 -7.26
CA ARG A 40 -24.98 39.34 -5.85
C ARG A 40 -26.17 39.92 -5.07
N GLY A 41 -26.71 39.14 -4.14
CA GLY A 41 -27.58 39.66 -3.08
C GLY A 41 -26.75 40.06 -1.87
N ARG A 42 -26.71 41.36 -1.55
CA ARG A 42 -26.21 41.89 -0.28
C ARG A 42 -27.22 41.55 0.81
N ARG A 43 -26.80 40.88 1.90
CA ARG A 43 -27.50 40.92 3.18
C ARG A 43 -26.62 41.63 4.20
N VAL A 44 -27.19 42.68 4.77
CA VAL A 44 -26.72 43.45 5.92
C VAL A 44 -27.06 42.64 7.17
N VAL A 45 -26.11 42.46 8.08
CA VAL A 45 -26.37 41.98 9.45
C VAL A 45 -25.98 43.11 10.38
N GLY A 46 -26.98 43.61 11.12
CA GLY A 46 -26.84 44.66 12.12
C GLY A 46 -26.41 44.11 13.48
N CYS A 47 -25.68 44.95 14.21
CA CYS A 47 -25.37 44.81 15.63
C CYS A 47 -26.51 45.34 16.50
N LEU A 48 -26.80 44.63 17.60
CA LEU A 48 -27.49 45.03 18.85
C LEU A 48 -27.55 43.73 19.69
N GLY A 49 -27.35 43.66 21.00
CA GLY A 49 -27.24 44.61 22.10
C GLY A 49 -27.38 43.79 23.40
N LEU A 50 -26.88 44.32 24.51
CA LEU A 50 -26.78 43.76 25.87
C LEU A 50 -28.02 43.04 26.45
N ALA A 51 -27.79 42.12 27.40
CA ALA A 51 -28.36 42.19 28.77
C ALA A 51 -27.74 41.14 29.71
N ALA A 52 -27.70 41.48 31.01
CA ALA A 52 -27.02 40.79 32.11
C ALA A 52 -28.01 40.24 33.16
N LEU A 53 -27.46 39.52 34.17
CA LEU A 53 -28.03 39.08 35.48
C LEU A 53 -29.05 37.91 35.45
N ALA A 54 -29.13 36.95 36.40
CA ALA A 54 -28.50 36.73 37.71
C ALA A 54 -28.58 35.24 38.15
N THR A 55 -27.67 34.91 39.07
CA THR A 55 -27.58 33.83 40.10
C THR A 55 -28.73 32.84 40.37
N THR A 56 -28.37 31.58 40.67
CA THR A 56 -28.80 30.83 41.88
C THR A 56 -27.90 29.61 42.13
N ALA A 57 -27.95 29.11 43.37
CA ALA A 57 -26.92 28.40 44.10
C ALA A 57 -26.90 26.86 43.94
N GLY A 58 -25.76 26.28 44.33
CA GLY A 58 -25.75 25.12 45.24
C GLY A 58 -25.47 23.75 44.61
N ALA A 59 -24.26 23.22 44.86
CA ALA A 59 -23.99 21.87 45.37
C ALA A 59 -22.52 21.49 45.11
N THR A 60 -21.75 21.33 46.17
CA THR A 60 -20.43 20.70 46.15
C THR A 60 -20.57 19.17 46.17
N PRO A 61 -19.86 18.43 45.30
CA PRO A 61 -19.47 17.07 45.60
C PRO A 61 -17.99 17.05 46.02
N ALA A 62 -17.72 16.41 47.16
CA ALA A 62 -16.38 16.10 47.62
C ALA A 62 -15.72 15.11 46.65
N THR A 63 -14.72 15.58 45.90
CA THR A 63 -13.80 14.73 45.14
C THR A 63 -12.73 14.18 46.06
N ALA A 64 -12.82 12.88 46.36
CA ALA A 64 -11.70 12.12 46.90
C ALA A 64 -10.60 12.07 45.83
N ALA A 65 -9.58 12.92 45.99
CA ALA A 65 -8.36 12.83 45.21
C ALA A 65 -7.58 11.59 45.67
N GLN A 66 -7.77 10.46 44.97
CA GLN A 66 -6.81 9.38 45.01
C GLN A 66 -5.57 9.86 44.26
N SER A 67 -4.56 10.28 45.03
CA SER A 67 -3.20 10.47 44.55
C SER A 67 -2.66 9.12 44.10
N PHE A 68 -2.82 8.81 42.82
CA PHE A 68 -1.97 7.83 42.15
C PHE A 68 -0.55 8.40 42.18
N SER A 69 0.26 7.92 43.12
CA SER A 69 1.70 8.07 43.06
C SER A 69 2.14 7.47 41.73
N ALA A 70 2.54 8.33 40.78
CA ALA A 70 3.22 7.90 39.58
C ALA A 70 4.48 7.17 40.04
N SER A 71 4.41 5.84 40.09
CA SER A 71 5.59 5.01 40.20
C SER A 71 6.51 5.47 39.07
N ALA A 72 7.70 5.96 39.41
CA ALA A 72 8.72 6.27 38.43
C ALA A 72 8.95 4.97 37.65
N TRP A 73 8.35 4.88 36.46
CA TRP A 73 8.56 3.74 35.58
C TRP A 73 10.06 3.68 35.35
N ALA A 74 10.67 2.56 35.72
CA ALA A 74 12.10 2.32 35.58
C ALA A 74 12.45 2.34 34.09
N GLY A 75 12.70 3.55 33.58
CA GLY A 75 13.04 3.81 32.20
C GLY A 75 14.41 3.22 31.86
N ALA A 76 14.57 2.81 30.61
CA ALA A 76 15.83 2.28 30.08
C ALA A 76 17.05 3.09 30.56
N THR A 77 18.05 2.41 31.11
CA THR A 77 19.27 3.06 31.61
C THR A 77 20.05 3.67 30.44
N LYS A 78 20.35 4.98 30.53
CA LYS A 78 21.21 5.67 29.57
C LYS A 78 22.66 5.19 29.76
N MET A 79 23.30 4.75 28.68
CA MET A 79 24.75 4.53 28.66
C MET A 79 25.50 5.78 28.19
N ALA A 80 26.82 5.70 28.06
CA ALA A 80 27.65 6.78 27.56
C ALA A 80 27.23 7.22 26.15
N THR A 81 27.44 8.50 25.82
CA THR A 81 27.26 8.99 24.45
C THR A 81 28.23 8.27 23.52
N PRO A 82 27.78 7.74 22.37
CA PRO A 82 28.65 7.14 21.38
C PRO A 82 29.79 8.08 20.96
N THR A 83 31.02 7.59 21.02
CA THR A 83 32.22 8.34 20.58
C THR A 83 32.71 7.92 19.19
N THR A 84 32.17 6.82 18.68
CA THR A 84 32.42 6.29 17.34
C THR A 84 31.11 6.18 16.56
N LEU A 85 31.21 6.07 15.25
CA LEU A 85 30.08 5.84 14.36
C LEU A 85 30.50 4.83 13.29
N THR A 86 29.80 3.70 13.22
CA THR A 86 29.93 2.71 12.15
C THR A 86 28.66 2.76 11.31
N GLU A 87 28.78 3.25 10.08
CA GLU A 87 27.61 3.53 9.23
C GLU A 87 26.77 2.27 8.98
N THR A 88 25.45 2.36 9.21
CA THR A 88 24.53 1.25 8.92
C THR A 88 24.49 0.95 7.42
N LEU A 89 24.47 2.00 6.61
CA LEU A 89 24.56 1.96 5.16
C LEU A 89 25.68 2.91 4.72
N PRO A 90 26.89 2.40 4.48
CA PRO A 90 28.03 3.23 4.11
C PRO A 90 27.76 4.13 2.90
N GLY A 91 28.03 5.43 3.05
CA GLY A 91 27.82 6.43 1.98
C GLY A 91 26.36 6.88 1.79
N VAL A 92 25.43 6.36 2.59
CA VAL A 92 24.01 6.75 2.57
C VAL A 92 23.69 7.56 3.81
N LEU A 93 23.28 8.80 3.60
CA LEU A 93 22.80 9.69 4.65
C LEU A 93 21.30 9.46 4.87
N VAL A 94 20.89 9.48 6.13
CA VAL A 94 19.47 9.45 6.50
C VAL A 94 18.91 10.86 6.59
N GLN A 95 17.69 11.03 6.12
CA GLN A 95 16.95 12.27 6.25
C GLN A 95 15.45 12.01 6.35
N GLY A 96 14.69 13.00 6.78
CA GLY A 96 13.25 13.02 6.71
C GLY A 96 12.74 13.05 5.27
N GLY A 97 13.33 13.89 4.41
CA GLY A 97 13.06 14.00 2.97
C GLY A 97 11.64 14.49 2.62
N MET A 98 11.46 15.31 1.58
CA MET A 98 10.11 15.78 1.21
C MET A 98 9.16 14.66 0.83
N THR A 99 9.68 13.72 0.05
CA THR A 99 8.95 12.57 -0.49
C THR A 99 8.51 11.60 0.62
N ASN A 100 9.12 11.71 1.80
CA ASN A 100 8.76 10.97 3.01
C ASN A 100 8.22 11.89 4.12
N ARG A 101 7.59 13.01 3.74
CA ARG A 101 6.90 13.95 4.65
C ARG A 101 7.80 14.51 5.76
N LEU A 102 9.06 14.76 5.43
CA LEU A 102 10.10 15.27 6.33
C LEU A 102 10.36 14.35 7.54
N LYS A 103 10.02 13.06 7.44
CA LYS A 103 10.13 12.12 8.55
C LYS A 103 10.49 10.72 8.10
N THR A 104 11.67 10.25 8.52
CA THR A 104 12.07 8.83 8.42
C THR A 104 12.00 8.19 9.80
N THR A 105 11.42 6.99 9.88
CA THR A 105 11.38 6.22 11.13
C THR A 105 12.14 4.92 10.93
N LEU A 106 13.25 4.77 11.65
CA LEU A 106 13.98 3.51 11.74
C LEU A 106 13.44 2.72 12.92
N PHE A 107 13.40 1.40 12.79
CA PHE A 107 12.91 0.49 13.81
C PHE A 107 14.01 -0.48 14.21
N ALA A 108 14.05 -0.83 15.49
CA ALA A 108 15.00 -1.79 16.03
C ALA A 108 14.29 -2.75 17.00
N TYR A 109 14.33 -4.04 16.72
CA TYR A 109 13.77 -5.05 17.61
C TYR A 109 14.79 -5.50 18.67
N THR A 110 14.35 -5.54 19.93
CA THR A 110 15.19 -5.93 21.08
C THR A 110 14.46 -6.86 22.02
N LYS A 111 15.21 -7.74 22.70
CA LYS A 111 14.79 -8.46 23.89
C LYS A 111 15.31 -7.77 25.16
N PRO A 112 14.79 -8.07 26.35
CA PRO A 112 15.34 -7.55 27.61
C PRO A 112 16.84 -7.87 27.73
N GLY A 113 17.64 -6.84 28.06
CA GLY A 113 19.10 -6.92 28.15
C GLY A 113 19.85 -6.67 26.83
N ASP A 114 19.17 -6.62 25.68
CA ASP A 114 19.75 -6.11 24.45
C ASP A 114 19.92 -4.59 24.53
N THR A 115 20.87 -4.04 23.79
CA THR A 115 21.14 -2.62 23.75
C THR A 115 20.81 -2.05 22.37
N VAL A 116 19.97 -1.01 22.29
CA VAL A 116 19.81 -0.19 21.09
C VAL A 116 20.84 0.94 21.12
N ARG A 117 21.61 1.07 20.05
CA ARG A 117 22.52 2.19 19.83
C ARG A 117 22.04 2.98 18.62
N ALA A 118 21.94 4.30 18.76
CA ALA A 118 21.66 5.22 17.67
C ALA A 118 22.64 6.39 17.74
N ALA A 119 23.41 6.62 16.68
CA ALA A 119 24.41 7.67 16.60
C ALA A 119 24.30 8.41 15.26
N PHE A 120 24.45 9.73 15.30
CA PHE A 120 24.25 10.62 14.17
C PHE A 120 25.32 11.71 14.15
N ARG A 121 25.69 12.14 12.96
CA ARG A 121 26.61 13.24 12.73
C ARG A 121 26.21 13.97 11.46
N ARG A 122 26.50 15.27 11.40
CA ARG A 122 26.32 16.04 10.17
C ARG A 122 27.23 15.50 9.06
N SER A 123 26.69 15.39 7.85
CA SER A 123 27.53 15.15 6.68
C SER A 123 28.45 16.35 6.41
N SER A 124 29.68 16.07 6.00
CA SER A 124 30.63 17.08 5.52
C SER A 124 30.49 17.34 4.01
N LEU A 125 29.56 16.67 3.34
CA LEU A 125 29.39 16.79 1.90
C LEU A 125 28.92 18.22 1.56
N PRO A 126 29.58 18.89 0.60
CA PRO A 126 29.33 20.30 0.30
C PRO A 126 28.04 20.55 -0.49
N GLN A 127 27.33 19.51 -0.91
CA GLN A 127 26.11 19.64 -1.71
C GLN A 127 24.90 19.95 -0.83
N ASP A 128 24.44 21.19 -1.03
CA ASP A 128 23.10 21.72 -0.87
C ASP A 128 22.33 21.32 0.38
N SER A 129 22.29 22.31 1.27
CA SER A 129 21.07 22.65 2.00
C SER A 129 20.74 21.67 3.14
N TRP A 130 21.26 22.01 4.31
CA TRP A 130 21.05 21.27 5.54
C TRP A 130 19.84 21.86 6.30
N ALA A 131 18.94 20.99 6.78
CA ALA A 131 17.87 21.35 7.70
C ALA A 131 18.21 20.97 9.15
N PRO A 132 17.89 21.83 10.13
CA PRO A 132 17.80 21.43 11.53
C PRO A 132 16.97 20.18 11.69
N SER A 133 17.41 19.26 12.55
CA SER A 133 16.79 17.95 12.65
C SER A 133 16.64 17.52 14.09
N THR A 134 15.51 16.87 14.37
CA THR A 134 15.24 16.27 15.67
C THR A 134 15.24 14.76 15.53
N ILE A 135 15.96 14.09 16.42
CA ILE A 135 15.98 12.63 16.50
C ILE A 135 15.35 12.21 17.81
N LYS A 136 14.29 11.40 17.75
CA LYS A 136 13.62 10.85 18.95
C LYS A 136 13.84 9.36 19.02
N LEU A 137 14.31 8.88 20.17
CA LEU A 137 14.35 7.46 20.50
C LEU A 137 13.15 7.15 21.40
N ILE A 138 12.32 6.21 20.95
CA ILE A 138 11.08 5.84 21.61
C ILE A 138 11.16 4.34 21.95
N SER A 139 11.00 4.00 23.22
CA SER A 139 11.02 2.62 23.71
C SER A 139 9.80 1.83 23.24
N PRO A 140 9.84 0.48 23.28
CA PRO A 140 8.69 -0.36 22.96
C PRO A 140 7.42 -0.07 23.79
N SER A 141 7.57 0.58 24.94
CA SER A 141 6.47 1.05 25.80
C SER A 141 5.88 2.40 25.37
N GLY A 142 6.37 2.98 24.26
CA GLY A 142 5.93 4.28 23.74
C GLY A 142 6.54 5.51 24.44
N VAL A 143 7.56 5.31 25.29
CA VAL A 143 8.18 6.41 26.04
C VAL A 143 9.35 6.98 25.24
N VAL A 144 9.38 8.30 25.04
CA VAL A 144 10.54 9.00 24.47
C VAL A 144 11.68 8.97 25.50
N THR A 145 12.74 8.20 25.22
CA THR A 145 13.89 8.07 26.12
C THR A 145 14.96 9.11 25.87
N ASP A 146 15.08 9.58 24.63
CA ASP A 146 15.96 10.67 24.23
C ASP A 146 15.32 11.50 23.11
N GLU A 147 15.59 12.80 23.16
CA GLU A 147 15.35 13.74 22.05
C GLU A 147 16.67 14.47 21.80
N LEU A 148 17.23 14.26 20.61
CA LEU A 148 18.51 14.81 20.17
C LEU A 148 18.22 15.88 19.12
N THR A 149 19.02 16.94 19.11
CA THR A 149 18.97 17.96 18.06
C THR A 149 20.32 17.99 17.36
N VAL A 150 20.28 17.87 16.04
CA VAL A 150 21.40 18.24 15.19
C VAL A 150 21.02 19.56 14.56
N ASP A 151 21.81 20.58 14.84
CA ASP A 151 21.62 21.90 14.24
C ASP A 151 22.91 22.50 13.61
N GLU A 152 22.83 23.72 13.10
CA GLU A 152 23.96 24.43 12.49
C GLU A 152 25.13 24.66 13.47
N ARG A 153 24.85 24.65 14.77
CA ARG A 153 25.84 24.79 15.86
C ARG A 153 26.52 23.46 16.18
N THR A 154 25.96 22.34 15.74
CA THR A 154 26.60 21.02 15.86
C THR A 154 27.77 20.96 14.88
N THR A 155 28.99 20.70 15.36
CA THR A 155 30.16 20.63 14.46
C THR A 155 30.12 19.37 13.59
N LEU A 156 30.79 19.38 12.44
CA LEU A 156 30.87 18.22 11.53
C LEU A 156 31.51 16.99 12.16
N THR A 157 32.28 17.15 13.23
CA THR A 157 32.93 16.05 13.95
C THR A 157 32.13 15.57 15.17
N THR A 158 31.14 16.34 15.62
CA THR A 158 30.33 15.99 16.79
C THR A 158 29.37 14.85 16.44
N ILE A 159 29.48 13.76 17.21
CA ILE A 159 28.49 12.68 17.19
C ILE A 159 27.46 12.97 18.28
N VAL A 160 26.19 13.03 17.88
CA VAL A 160 25.07 12.99 18.82
C VAL A 160 24.48 11.59 18.80
N GLY A 161 24.16 11.05 19.95
CA GLY A 161 23.65 9.69 19.99
C GLY A 161 23.21 9.27 21.37
N SER A 162 22.64 8.08 21.42
CA SER A 162 22.23 7.44 22.66
C SER A 162 22.38 5.94 22.52
N GLU A 163 22.67 5.31 23.66
CA GLU A 163 22.74 3.88 23.80
C GLU A 163 21.90 3.48 25.02
N ARG A 164 20.97 2.55 24.81
CA ARG A 164 19.92 2.19 25.77
C ARG A 164 19.79 0.68 25.90
N VAL A 165 19.90 0.19 27.13
CA VAL A 165 19.58 -1.21 27.44
C VAL A 165 18.07 -1.35 27.47
N SER A 166 17.53 -2.24 26.64
CA SER A 166 16.11 -2.55 26.62
C SER A 166 15.73 -3.31 27.87
N THR A 167 14.69 -2.83 28.55
CA THR A 167 14.06 -3.52 29.68
C THR A 167 12.94 -4.46 29.22
N GLU A 168 12.56 -4.40 27.94
CA GLU A 168 11.38 -5.05 27.39
C GLU A 168 11.67 -5.71 26.04
N ASP A 169 10.85 -6.70 25.71
CA ASP A 169 10.77 -7.28 24.37
C ASP A 169 9.88 -6.38 23.49
N GLY A 170 10.38 -5.93 22.35
CA GLY A 170 9.58 -5.16 21.40
C GLY A 170 10.39 -4.32 20.42
N VAL A 171 9.68 -3.45 19.70
CA VAL A 171 10.25 -2.63 18.62
C VAL A 171 10.39 -1.19 19.10
N TRP A 172 11.64 -0.70 19.08
CA TRP A 172 11.98 0.71 19.25
C TRP A 172 11.69 1.50 17.98
N SER A 173 11.39 2.79 18.12
CA SER A 173 11.35 3.75 17.00
C SER A 173 12.44 4.80 17.19
N ILE A 174 13.20 5.03 16.12
CA ILE A 174 14.19 6.09 16.00
C ILE A 174 13.69 7.01 14.89
N VAL A 175 13.06 8.11 15.28
CA VAL A 175 12.41 9.05 14.37
C VAL A 175 13.38 10.17 14.04
N VAL A 176 13.74 10.31 12.77
CA VAL A 176 14.48 11.44 12.22
C VAL A 176 13.48 12.38 11.54
N GLU A 177 13.31 13.57 12.11
CA GLU A 177 12.38 14.59 11.62
C GLU A 177 13.17 15.84 11.18
N ASP A 178 13.04 16.17 9.89
CA ASP A 178 13.63 17.38 9.33
C ASP A 178 12.76 18.59 9.69
N ARG A 179 13.40 19.68 10.09
CA ARG A 179 12.75 20.95 10.44
C ARG A 179 13.32 22.08 9.58
N PRO A 180 13.10 22.03 8.25
CA PRO A 180 13.58 23.08 7.37
C PRO A 180 12.92 24.42 7.75
N PRO A 181 13.65 25.55 7.62
CA PRO A 181 13.06 26.87 7.73
C PRO A 181 11.86 27.02 6.79
N ALA A 182 10.89 27.85 7.19
CA ALA A 182 9.65 28.01 6.42
C ALA A 182 9.93 28.40 4.96
N GLY A 183 9.45 27.57 4.02
CA GLY A 183 9.61 27.80 2.58
C GLY A 183 10.91 27.24 1.98
N GLU A 184 11.72 26.53 2.77
CA GLU A 184 12.87 25.79 2.27
C GLU A 184 12.56 24.29 2.21
N VAL A 185 13.19 23.63 1.23
CA VAL A 185 13.14 22.19 1.04
C VAL A 185 14.56 21.70 1.25
N ARG A 186 14.84 21.18 2.44
CA ARG A 186 16.20 20.77 2.84
C ARG A 186 16.12 19.54 3.72
N GLY A 187 17.05 18.62 3.51
CA GLY A 187 17.22 17.40 4.29
C GLY A 187 18.15 17.56 5.49
N ALA A 188 18.02 16.69 6.49
CA ALA A 188 18.99 16.58 7.58
C ALA A 188 20.38 16.14 7.10
N ASN A 189 20.41 15.23 6.11
CA ASN A 189 21.59 14.61 5.53
C ASN A 189 22.58 14.13 6.59
N LEU A 190 22.12 13.23 7.47
CA LEU A 190 22.89 12.74 8.61
C LEU A 190 23.65 11.46 8.25
N VAL A 191 24.94 11.44 8.57
CA VAL A 191 25.70 10.19 8.71
C VAL A 191 25.18 9.49 9.96
N TRP A 192 24.88 8.20 9.87
CA TRP A 192 24.11 7.52 10.91
C TRP A 192 24.53 6.08 11.16
N GLU A 193 24.36 5.66 12.41
CA GLU A 193 24.43 4.28 12.87
C GLU A 193 23.17 3.98 13.68
N VAL A 194 22.50 2.87 13.37
CA VAL A 194 21.54 2.24 14.26
C VAL A 194 21.88 0.77 14.34
N SER A 195 22.14 0.28 15.56
CA SER A 195 22.50 -1.12 15.81
C SER A 195 21.80 -1.66 17.05
N VAL A 196 21.60 -2.97 17.07
CA VAL A 196 21.18 -3.71 18.27
C VAL A 196 22.36 -4.57 18.70
N ASN A 197 22.71 -4.56 19.98
CA ASN A 197 23.84 -5.30 20.52
C ASN A 197 23.40 -6.19 21.67
N ARG A 198 24.08 -7.33 21.85
CA ARG A 198 23.94 -8.19 23.03
C ARG A 198 25.31 -8.47 23.59
N SER A 199 25.52 -8.13 24.86
CA SER A 199 26.82 -8.31 25.53
C SER A 199 27.98 -7.69 24.74
N GLY A 200 27.73 -6.54 24.09
CA GLY A 200 28.70 -5.81 23.27
C GLY A 200 28.88 -6.30 21.83
N ALA A 201 28.22 -7.39 21.42
CA ALA A 201 28.29 -7.91 20.05
C ALA A 201 27.04 -7.49 19.22
N PRO A 202 27.20 -7.09 17.94
CA PRO A 202 26.07 -6.71 17.10
C PRO A 202 25.15 -7.90 16.78
N LEU A 203 23.86 -7.70 16.95
CA LEU A 203 22.78 -8.58 16.52
C LEU A 203 22.27 -8.12 15.16
N ARG A 204 22.72 -8.81 14.11
CA ARG A 204 22.37 -8.51 12.73
C ARG A 204 20.90 -8.77 12.41
N GLY A 205 20.35 -8.08 11.42
CA GLY A 205 18.99 -8.34 10.91
C GLY A 205 17.88 -7.92 11.87
N ARG A 206 18.16 -6.97 12.77
CA ARG A 206 17.22 -6.44 13.78
C ARG A 206 16.70 -5.04 13.45
N VAL A 207 17.37 -4.34 12.54
CA VAL A 207 17.12 -2.95 12.21
C VAL A 207 16.48 -2.87 10.82
N PHE A 208 15.39 -2.12 10.72
CA PHE A 208 14.61 -1.99 9.49
C PHE A 208 13.89 -0.65 9.43
N THR A 209 13.26 -0.38 8.28
CA THR A 209 12.32 0.73 8.09
C THR A 209 11.14 0.28 7.23
N GLU A 210 10.10 1.11 7.11
CA GLU A 210 8.98 0.92 6.17
C GLU A 210 9.02 1.93 5.02
N SER A 211 9.85 2.97 5.15
CA SER A 211 10.11 4.01 4.15
C SER A 211 11.41 4.70 4.52
N LEU A 212 12.34 4.82 3.57
CA LEU A 212 13.67 5.37 3.81
C LEU A 212 13.88 6.64 2.98
N GLY A 213 13.87 7.80 3.64
CA GLY A 213 14.39 9.04 3.08
C GLY A 213 15.91 9.03 3.08
N VAL A 214 16.53 9.17 1.92
CA VAL A 214 17.98 9.07 1.74
C VAL A 214 18.57 10.27 1.01
N HIS A 215 19.83 10.54 1.31
CA HIS A 215 20.70 11.32 0.45
C HIS A 215 22.01 10.54 0.27
N THR A 216 22.56 10.47 -0.93
CA THR A 216 23.89 9.91 -1.19
C THR A 216 24.79 11.04 -1.65
N GLY A 217 25.98 11.19 -1.08
CA GLY A 217 26.93 12.18 -1.60
C GLY A 217 27.53 11.72 -2.92
N PRO A 218 28.56 10.88 -2.89
CA PRO A 218 28.88 10.06 -4.04
C PRO A 218 27.82 8.97 -4.21
N PRO A 219 27.59 8.46 -5.44
CA PRO A 219 26.75 7.30 -5.65
C PRO A 219 27.22 6.12 -4.79
N ALA A 220 26.28 5.44 -4.14
CA ALA A 220 26.55 4.37 -3.19
C ALA A 220 25.75 3.10 -3.52
N ASP A 221 26.26 1.95 -3.10
CA ASP A 221 25.50 0.70 -3.16
C ASP A 221 24.55 0.63 -1.95
N ILE A 222 23.29 0.27 -2.19
CA ILE A 222 22.28 0.10 -1.14
C ILE A 222 21.72 -1.31 -1.21
N ASP A 223 21.98 -2.13 -0.19
CA ASP A 223 21.49 -3.52 -0.07
C ASP A 223 20.42 -3.59 1.03
N LEU A 224 19.19 -3.95 0.64
CA LEU A 224 18.02 -4.01 1.50
C LEU A 224 17.32 -5.36 1.37
N TYR A 225 16.59 -5.74 2.41
CA TYR A 225 15.78 -6.95 2.43
C TYR A 225 14.32 -6.58 2.70
N ALA A 226 13.46 -6.72 1.71
CA ALA A 226 12.04 -6.45 1.81
C ALA A 226 11.29 -7.71 2.27
N LEU A 227 10.75 -7.69 3.49
CA LEU A 227 9.94 -8.77 4.05
C LEU A 227 8.46 -8.39 4.00
N THR A 228 7.64 -9.29 3.45
CA THR A 228 6.17 -9.17 3.38
C THR A 228 5.49 -9.79 4.61
N ARG A 229 4.20 -9.47 4.87
CA ARG A 229 3.42 -10.05 5.97
C ARG A 229 3.31 -11.55 5.93
N THR A 230 3.31 -12.12 4.74
CA THR A 230 3.17 -13.56 4.50
C THR A 230 4.52 -14.26 4.31
N GLY A 231 5.62 -13.56 4.60
CA GLY A 231 6.96 -14.11 4.66
C GLY A 231 7.67 -14.30 3.32
N GLY A 232 7.11 -13.76 2.23
CA GLY A 232 7.88 -13.46 1.02
C GLY A 232 9.03 -12.52 1.36
N LEU A 233 10.25 -12.87 0.95
CA LEU A 233 11.48 -12.14 1.22
C LEU A 233 12.18 -11.84 -0.11
N TYR A 234 12.51 -10.57 -0.30
CA TYR A 234 13.24 -10.07 -1.45
C TYR A 234 14.52 -9.40 -0.99
N ARG A 235 15.63 -9.64 -1.68
CA ARG A 235 16.82 -8.81 -1.60
C ARG A 235 16.75 -7.76 -2.71
N GLN A 236 16.99 -6.50 -2.38
CA GLN A 236 17.08 -5.37 -3.30
C GLN A 236 18.48 -4.79 -3.20
N LEU A 237 19.21 -4.78 -4.32
CA LEU A 237 20.50 -4.13 -4.43
C LEU A 237 20.41 -2.99 -5.45
N LEU A 238 20.60 -1.77 -4.99
CA LEU A 238 20.74 -0.58 -5.83
C LEU A 238 22.24 -0.33 -6.01
N ARG A 239 22.73 -0.39 -7.25
CA ARG A 239 24.16 -0.28 -7.55
C ARG A 239 24.51 1.14 -7.98
N ALA A 240 25.50 1.75 -7.31
CA ALA A 240 25.90 3.13 -7.54
C ALA A 240 24.68 4.07 -7.66
N TYR A 241 23.81 3.97 -6.66
CA TYR A 241 22.60 4.76 -6.55
C TYR A 241 22.95 6.17 -6.09
N ASP A 242 22.40 7.16 -6.80
CA ASP A 242 22.52 8.56 -6.47
C ASP A 242 21.12 9.08 -6.17
N GLY A 243 20.79 9.18 -4.89
CA GLY A 243 19.54 9.76 -4.43
C GLY A 243 19.78 11.09 -3.74
N ILE A 244 19.12 12.15 -4.20
CA ILE A 244 19.09 13.45 -3.54
C ILE A 244 17.64 13.69 -3.15
N ASP A 245 17.35 13.74 -1.86
CA ASP A 245 15.98 13.88 -1.34
C ASP A 245 15.02 12.76 -1.78
N SER A 246 15.62 11.63 -2.13
CA SER A 246 14.92 10.45 -2.59
C SER A 246 14.26 9.69 -1.44
N THR A 247 13.23 8.93 -1.81
CA THR A 247 12.61 7.97 -0.91
C THR A 247 12.61 6.58 -1.53
N LEU A 248 13.03 5.59 -0.73
CA LEU A 248 12.91 4.18 -1.04
C LEU A 248 11.75 3.58 -0.25
N GLN A 249 10.81 2.95 -0.96
CA GLN A 249 9.64 2.29 -0.37
C GLN A 249 9.39 0.95 -1.06
N VAL A 250 8.91 -0.04 -0.30
CA VAL A 250 8.38 -1.27 -0.89
C VAL A 250 6.99 -1.57 -0.33
N SER A 251 6.04 -1.84 -1.21
CA SER A 251 4.66 -2.14 -0.84
C SER A 251 3.99 -3.13 -1.80
N ASN A 252 2.79 -3.58 -1.46
CA ASN A 252 1.94 -4.34 -2.37
C ASN A 252 1.18 -3.47 -3.40
N LYS A 253 1.37 -2.14 -3.41
CA LYS A 253 0.59 -1.20 -4.24
C LYS A 253 1.39 -0.39 -5.25
N GLY A 254 2.65 -0.07 -4.96
CA GLY A 254 3.46 0.80 -5.82
C GLY A 254 2.81 2.15 -6.09
N ASN A 255 2.93 2.63 -7.32
CA ASN A 255 2.21 3.82 -7.76
C ASN A 255 0.71 3.52 -7.93
N THR A 256 -0.17 4.43 -7.50
CA THR A 256 -1.63 4.26 -7.64
C THR A 256 -2.28 5.52 -8.21
N ARG A 257 -3.47 5.40 -8.80
CA ARG A 257 -4.26 6.56 -9.24
C ARG A 257 -4.98 7.20 -8.06
N LEU A 258 -4.97 8.53 -8.04
CA LEU A 258 -5.78 9.30 -7.11
C LEU A 258 -7.27 9.09 -7.43
N GLY A 259 -8.08 8.86 -6.40
CA GLY A 259 -9.51 8.62 -6.55
C GLY A 259 -9.90 7.18 -6.92
N ASP A 260 -8.94 6.28 -7.17
CA ASP A 260 -9.23 4.85 -7.25
C ASP A 260 -9.58 4.31 -5.84
N PRO A 261 -10.82 3.83 -5.61
CA PRO A 261 -11.26 3.33 -4.31
C PRO A 261 -10.59 1.98 -3.95
N GLU A 262 -10.21 1.18 -4.93
CA GLU A 262 -9.51 -0.10 -4.71
C GLU A 262 -8.00 0.11 -4.54
N CYS A 263 -7.53 1.32 -4.88
CA CYS A 263 -6.13 1.71 -4.84
C CYS A 263 -5.27 0.67 -5.57
N SER A 264 -5.62 0.40 -6.83
CA SER A 264 -4.95 -0.59 -7.65
C SER A 264 -3.56 -0.08 -8.06
N PRO A 265 -2.54 -0.97 -8.09
CA PRO A 265 -1.26 -0.62 -8.68
C PRO A 265 -1.44 -0.16 -10.13
N THR A 266 -0.72 0.89 -10.53
CA THR A 266 -0.69 1.32 -11.94
C THR A 266 0.22 0.45 -12.78
N TYR A 267 1.10 -0.35 -12.13
CA TYR A 267 2.16 -1.12 -12.80
C TYR A 267 2.97 -0.26 -13.75
N ARG A 268 3.37 0.92 -13.27
CA ARG A 268 3.98 1.95 -14.10
C ARG A 268 4.73 2.97 -13.26
N SER A 269 5.88 3.43 -13.77
CA SER A 269 6.55 4.61 -13.28
C SER A 269 5.75 5.88 -13.62
N VAL A 270 5.68 6.85 -12.72
CA VAL A 270 4.84 8.06 -12.90
C VAL A 270 5.54 9.35 -12.48
N PRO A 271 5.21 10.52 -13.05
CA PRO A 271 5.65 11.78 -12.49
C PRO A 271 5.12 11.93 -11.06
N MET A 272 5.90 12.54 -10.18
CA MET A 272 5.45 12.85 -8.83
C MET A 272 4.29 13.87 -8.86
N PRO A 273 3.43 13.92 -7.83
CA PRO A 273 2.31 14.87 -7.77
C PRO A 273 2.69 16.34 -7.95
N THR A 274 3.90 16.71 -7.56
CA THR A 274 4.47 18.06 -7.70
C THR A 274 5.11 18.32 -9.06
N SER A 275 5.36 17.29 -9.86
CA SER A 275 6.04 17.39 -11.14
C SER A 275 5.17 18.14 -12.16
N PRO A 276 5.71 19.15 -12.87
CA PRO A 276 5.03 19.77 -14.01
C PRO A 276 5.10 18.92 -15.29
N GLU A 277 5.84 17.81 -15.27
CA GLU A 277 6.02 16.93 -16.42
C GLU A 277 4.69 16.45 -17.02
N ALA A 278 4.67 16.30 -18.35
CA ALA A 278 3.50 15.86 -19.11
C ALA A 278 2.21 16.65 -18.75
N GLY A 279 2.35 17.98 -18.62
CA GLY A 279 1.23 18.87 -18.29
C GLY A 279 0.76 18.75 -16.84
N GLY A 280 1.60 18.25 -15.93
CA GLY A 280 1.26 18.06 -14.52
C GLY A 280 0.40 16.84 -14.25
N ILE A 281 0.44 15.83 -15.13
CA ILE A 281 -0.33 14.58 -14.98
C ILE A 281 -0.01 13.84 -13.67
N GLY A 282 1.17 14.08 -13.09
CA GLY A 282 1.59 13.56 -11.78
C GLY A 282 0.54 13.78 -10.68
N ARG A 283 -0.25 14.87 -10.75
CA ARG A 283 -1.34 15.17 -9.79
C ARG A 283 -2.47 14.13 -9.79
N THR A 284 -2.53 13.28 -10.80
CA THR A 284 -3.51 12.17 -10.90
C THR A 284 -3.00 10.88 -10.28
N PHE A 285 -1.76 10.85 -9.81
CA PHE A 285 -1.13 9.72 -9.16
C PHE A 285 -0.81 10.04 -7.71
N ARG A 286 -0.52 8.99 -6.94
CA ARG A 286 -0.01 9.07 -5.56
C ARG A 286 0.91 7.89 -5.29
N GLN A 287 1.85 8.09 -4.37
CA GLN A 287 2.70 7.07 -3.76
C GLN A 287 2.18 6.84 -2.33
N PRO A 288 1.32 5.82 -2.11
CA PRO A 288 0.72 5.60 -0.80
C PRO A 288 1.79 5.26 0.24
N SER A 289 1.83 6.02 1.32
CA SER A 289 2.77 5.82 2.44
C SER A 289 2.07 5.51 3.77
N ASP A 290 0.74 5.59 3.80
CA ASP A 290 -0.11 5.27 4.95
C ASP A 290 -1.35 4.47 4.52
N ALA A 291 -1.82 3.57 5.37
CA ALA A 291 -3.05 2.82 5.16
C ALA A 291 -4.31 3.72 5.08
N SER A 292 -4.27 4.93 5.65
CA SER A 292 -5.31 5.95 5.49
C SER A 292 -5.41 6.46 4.05
N ASP A 293 -4.31 6.43 3.30
CA ASP A 293 -4.25 6.93 1.92
C ASP A 293 -4.79 5.90 0.92
N CYS A 294 -4.74 4.62 1.29
CA CYS A 294 -4.93 3.50 0.39
C CYS A 294 -5.38 2.25 1.14
N SER A 295 -6.65 1.87 0.97
CA SER A 295 -7.20 0.68 1.59
C SER A 295 -6.44 -0.58 1.14
N GLY A 296 -5.99 -1.36 2.12
CA GLY A 296 -5.25 -2.59 1.83
C GLY A 296 -3.82 -2.37 1.38
N LEU A 297 -3.28 -1.15 1.56
CA LEU A 297 -1.85 -0.92 1.54
C LEU A 297 -1.17 -1.76 2.61
N GLU A 298 -0.17 -2.52 2.19
CA GLU A 298 0.79 -3.18 3.04
C GLU A 298 2.17 -2.62 2.70
N ARG A 299 2.82 -2.02 3.70
CA ARG A 299 4.21 -1.61 3.60
C ARG A 299 5.08 -2.76 4.06
N TYR A 300 6.13 -3.02 3.30
CA TYR A 300 7.06 -4.10 3.64
C TYR A 300 8.16 -3.58 4.54
N ARG A 301 8.71 -4.47 5.37
CA ARG A 301 9.83 -4.13 6.22
C ARG A 301 11.11 -4.21 5.41
N LEU A 302 11.81 -3.09 5.30
CA LEU A 302 13.09 -2.95 4.64
C LEU A 302 14.18 -3.11 5.68
N PHE A 303 14.69 -4.32 5.85
CA PHE A 303 15.83 -4.58 6.72
C PHE A 303 17.13 -4.20 6.02
N PHE A 304 18.08 -3.67 6.78
CA PHE A 304 19.41 -3.31 6.28
C PHE A 304 20.37 -4.51 6.19
N GLU A 305 19.94 -5.66 6.71
CA GLU A 305 20.63 -6.94 6.66
C GLU A 305 19.55 -8.04 6.55
N ALA A 306 19.91 -9.26 6.18
CA ALA A 306 18.94 -10.37 6.15
C ALA A 306 18.22 -10.49 7.52
N PRO A 307 16.86 -10.53 7.57
CA PRO A 307 16.12 -10.53 8.82
C PRO A 307 16.54 -11.68 9.74
N ALA A 308 16.73 -11.41 11.03
CA ALA A 308 17.23 -12.43 11.95
C ALA A 308 16.24 -13.61 12.07
N PRO A 309 16.73 -14.87 12.06
CA PRO A 309 15.87 -16.05 12.11
C PRO A 309 15.16 -16.25 13.45
N ASP A 310 15.52 -15.51 14.49
CA ASP A 310 14.88 -15.54 15.81
C ASP A 310 13.95 -14.33 16.07
N LEU A 311 13.67 -13.50 15.07
CA LEU A 311 12.61 -12.49 15.15
C LEU A 311 11.26 -13.19 15.40
N PRO A 312 10.43 -12.71 16.35
CA PRO A 312 9.09 -13.25 16.54
C PRO A 312 8.20 -12.91 15.34
N ALA A 313 7.23 -13.77 15.03
CA ALA A 313 6.31 -13.54 13.90
C ALA A 313 5.46 -12.28 14.09
N ILE A 314 5.06 -12.00 15.34
CA ILE A 314 4.32 -10.81 15.78
C ILE A 314 4.94 -10.28 17.08
N THR A 315 4.79 -8.99 17.34
CA THR A 315 5.07 -8.41 18.66
C THR A 315 4.04 -7.34 19.01
N PRO A 316 3.39 -7.41 20.19
CA PRO A 316 2.38 -6.44 20.58
C PRO A 316 2.98 -5.09 21.05
N ARG A 317 4.31 -5.00 21.21
CA ARG A 317 4.98 -3.80 21.74
C ARG A 317 5.72 -3.07 20.64
N TRP A 318 5.06 -2.06 20.10
CA TRP A 318 5.60 -1.14 19.13
C TRP A 318 5.70 0.24 19.74
N ALA A 319 6.86 0.87 19.62
CA ALA A 319 7.12 2.20 20.15
C ALA A 319 6.22 3.30 19.57
N ASP A 320 5.67 3.12 18.37
CA ASP A 320 4.69 4.03 17.78
C ASP A 320 3.24 3.76 18.23
N GLY A 321 3.05 2.80 19.14
CA GLY A 321 1.76 2.48 19.74
C GLY A 321 0.80 1.72 18.82
N ARG A 322 1.24 1.24 17.64
CA ARG A 322 0.35 0.49 16.74
C ARG A 322 -0.13 -0.81 17.41
N THR A 323 -1.43 -1.05 17.34
CA THR A 323 -2.08 -2.28 17.84
C THR A 323 -2.51 -3.22 16.71
N SER A 324 -2.67 -2.67 15.51
CA SER A 324 -2.75 -3.41 14.25
C SER A 324 -1.38 -3.44 13.58
N ASP A 325 -1.22 -4.33 12.60
CA ASP A 325 0.01 -4.40 11.80
C ASP A 325 1.28 -4.77 12.60
N THR A 326 1.11 -5.63 13.60
CA THR A 326 2.11 -6.00 14.60
C THR A 326 3.02 -7.18 14.20
N TRP A 327 2.98 -7.64 12.94
CA TRP A 327 3.89 -8.68 12.46
C TRP A 327 5.36 -8.21 12.63
N LEU A 328 6.36 -9.09 12.62
CA LEU A 328 7.78 -8.68 12.65
C LEU A 328 8.67 -9.56 11.76
N GLY A 329 8.85 -10.81 12.16
CA GLY A 329 9.61 -11.82 11.43
C GLY A 329 8.67 -12.86 10.80
N ALA A 330 7.82 -12.42 9.87
CA ALA A 330 6.93 -13.33 9.16
C ALA A 330 7.70 -14.51 8.53
N ARG A 331 7.08 -15.68 8.53
CA ARG A 331 7.62 -16.90 7.92
C ARG A 331 6.81 -17.21 6.68
N TYR A 332 7.50 -17.62 5.62
CA TYR A 332 6.86 -17.89 4.34
C TYR A 332 5.78 -18.98 4.49
N SER A 333 4.58 -18.67 3.98
CA SER A 333 3.48 -19.64 3.89
C SER A 333 3.15 -19.90 2.42
N PRO A 334 3.20 -21.15 1.91
CA PRO A 334 2.83 -21.43 0.52
C PRO A 334 1.39 -20.99 0.20
N PRO A 335 1.10 -20.55 -1.03
CA PRO A 335 -0.25 -20.13 -1.42
C PRO A 335 -1.25 -21.28 -1.30
N GLN A 336 -2.50 -20.91 -1.01
CA GLN A 336 -3.64 -21.83 -0.96
C GLN A 336 -4.87 -21.13 -1.53
N VAL A 337 -5.71 -21.90 -2.23
CA VAL A 337 -7.06 -21.49 -2.67
C VAL A 337 -8.02 -22.55 -2.15
N THR A 338 -9.04 -22.14 -1.40
CA THR A 338 -9.98 -23.08 -0.76
C THR A 338 -11.42 -22.57 -0.81
N GLY A 339 -12.38 -23.45 -0.52
CA GLY A 339 -13.78 -23.07 -0.30
C GLY A 339 -14.47 -22.45 -1.52
N LEU A 340 -14.15 -22.91 -2.74
CA LEU A 340 -14.82 -22.41 -3.93
C LEU A 340 -16.31 -22.76 -3.90
N THR A 341 -17.15 -21.75 -4.09
CA THR A 341 -18.59 -21.90 -4.28
C THR A 341 -19.06 -20.97 -5.38
N PHE A 342 -20.17 -21.32 -6.04
CA PHE A 342 -20.75 -20.49 -7.09
C PHE A 342 -22.25 -20.31 -6.85
N SER A 343 -22.69 -19.05 -6.88
CA SER A 343 -24.11 -18.71 -6.80
C SER A 343 -24.58 -18.13 -8.13
N ARG A 344 -25.50 -18.82 -8.80
CA ARG A 344 -26.19 -18.29 -9.99
C ARG A 344 -27.06 -17.09 -9.59
N ARG A 345 -27.14 -16.07 -10.45
CA ARG A 345 -28.01 -14.89 -10.23
C ARG A 345 -29.47 -15.17 -10.59
N ALA A 346 -29.71 -16.11 -11.50
CA ALA A 346 -31.05 -16.51 -11.94
C ALA A 346 -31.08 -18.00 -12.32
N SER A 347 -32.25 -18.62 -12.22
CA SER A 347 -32.48 -19.98 -12.75
C SER A 347 -32.33 -20.01 -14.26
N GLY A 348 -31.75 -21.09 -14.81
CA GLY A 348 -31.58 -21.24 -16.26
C GLY A 348 -30.50 -20.37 -16.90
N ALA A 349 -29.67 -19.68 -16.11
CA ALA A 349 -28.48 -18.97 -16.59
C ALA A 349 -27.24 -19.33 -15.77
N ASN A 350 -26.08 -19.38 -16.42
CA ASN A 350 -24.80 -19.57 -15.74
C ASN A 350 -24.18 -18.25 -15.24
N ALA A 351 -24.84 -17.11 -15.43
CA ALA A 351 -24.42 -15.84 -14.83
C ALA A 351 -24.46 -15.93 -13.30
N GLY A 352 -23.39 -15.52 -12.63
CA GLY A 352 -23.25 -15.76 -11.20
C GLY A 352 -22.03 -15.12 -10.58
N VAL A 353 -21.80 -15.50 -9.32
CA VAL A 353 -20.69 -15.04 -8.51
C VAL A 353 -19.94 -16.26 -7.99
N LEU A 354 -18.67 -16.38 -8.35
CA LEU A 354 -17.76 -17.32 -7.72
C LEU A 354 -17.20 -16.68 -6.45
N THR A 355 -17.22 -17.39 -5.34
CA THR A 355 -16.52 -16.99 -4.11
C THR A 355 -15.52 -18.06 -3.69
N GLY A 356 -14.48 -17.65 -2.96
CA GLY A 356 -13.45 -18.54 -2.42
C GLY A 356 -12.66 -17.87 -1.31
N THR A 357 -11.65 -18.56 -0.77
CA THR A 357 -10.78 -18.04 0.29
C THR A 357 -9.30 -18.25 -0.02
N LEU A 358 -8.48 -17.23 0.25
CA LEU A 358 -7.03 -17.25 0.25
C LEU A 358 -6.50 -17.20 1.70
N PRO A 359 -6.30 -18.34 2.37
CA PRO A 359 -5.97 -18.34 3.80
C PRO A 359 -4.52 -17.93 4.09
N THR A 360 -3.60 -18.16 3.16
CA THR A 360 -2.14 -18.03 3.42
C THR A 360 -1.47 -16.87 2.70
N GLN A 361 -1.93 -16.52 1.49
CA GLN A 361 -1.27 -15.54 0.64
C GLN A 361 -2.29 -14.63 -0.07
N PRO A 362 -2.15 -13.29 -0.03
CA PRO A 362 -2.87 -12.40 -0.93
C PRO A 362 -2.30 -12.49 -2.35
N GLY A 363 -2.97 -11.88 -3.32
CA GLY A 363 -2.47 -11.79 -4.68
C GLY A 363 -3.55 -11.71 -5.76
N THR A 364 -3.17 -11.98 -7.00
CA THR A 364 -4.10 -12.03 -8.13
C THR A 364 -4.66 -13.43 -8.32
N VAL A 365 -5.99 -13.55 -8.26
CA VAL A 365 -6.72 -14.76 -8.62
C VAL A 365 -7.12 -14.68 -10.09
N ASP A 366 -6.63 -15.60 -10.89
CA ASP A 366 -7.08 -15.85 -12.25
C ASP A 366 -8.15 -16.94 -12.24
N LEU A 367 -9.37 -16.58 -12.61
CA LEU A 367 -10.47 -17.49 -12.83
C LEU A 367 -10.51 -17.89 -14.30
N GLN A 368 -10.37 -19.18 -14.57
CA GLN A 368 -10.55 -19.78 -15.88
C GLN A 368 -11.82 -20.61 -15.88
N ILE A 369 -12.65 -20.49 -16.92
CA ILE A 369 -13.94 -21.15 -17.03
C ILE A 369 -13.96 -21.93 -18.35
N ASP A 370 -14.03 -23.26 -18.24
CA ASP A 370 -14.28 -24.21 -19.32
C ASP A 370 -15.79 -24.21 -19.60
N THR A 371 -16.20 -23.50 -20.65
CA THR A 371 -17.63 -23.29 -20.93
C THR A 371 -18.23 -24.29 -21.91
N ASP A 372 -17.40 -25.02 -22.66
CA ASP A 372 -17.85 -26.03 -23.62
C ASP A 372 -17.71 -27.48 -23.11
N GLY A 373 -17.00 -27.66 -21.98
CA GLY A 373 -16.88 -28.90 -21.24
C GLY A 373 -15.83 -29.84 -21.82
N ASP A 374 -14.85 -29.33 -22.56
CA ASP A 374 -13.79 -30.12 -23.19
C ASP A 374 -12.62 -30.47 -22.24
N GLY A 375 -12.62 -29.90 -21.03
CA GLY A 375 -11.59 -30.09 -20.01
C GLY A 375 -10.33 -29.25 -20.18
N GLN A 376 -10.29 -28.37 -21.19
CA GLN A 376 -9.27 -27.34 -21.38
C GLN A 376 -9.77 -25.97 -20.88
N PHE A 377 -8.86 -25.01 -20.78
CA PHE A 377 -9.12 -23.66 -20.21
C PHE A 377 -8.43 -22.55 -21.04
N ASP A 378 -8.14 -22.85 -22.30
CA ASP A 378 -7.42 -22.02 -23.25
C ASP A 378 -8.04 -22.01 -24.66
N GLY A 379 -9.19 -22.66 -24.83
CA GLY A 379 -9.99 -22.60 -26.05
C GLY A 379 -10.66 -21.24 -26.25
N SER A 380 -11.15 -20.99 -27.46
CA SER A 380 -11.85 -19.75 -27.80
C SER A 380 -13.19 -19.58 -27.08
N ALA A 381 -13.79 -20.67 -26.61
CA ALA A 381 -15.00 -20.66 -25.79
C ALA A 381 -14.69 -20.37 -24.31
N ASP A 382 -13.45 -20.51 -23.87
CA ASP A 382 -13.11 -20.37 -22.46
C ASP A 382 -13.03 -18.92 -22.03
N VAL A 383 -13.36 -18.68 -20.77
CA VAL A 383 -13.35 -17.34 -20.18
C VAL A 383 -12.18 -17.24 -19.22
N ARG A 384 -11.49 -16.10 -19.25
CA ARG A 384 -10.46 -15.75 -18.28
C ARG A 384 -10.80 -14.42 -17.62
N LEU A 385 -10.92 -14.43 -16.30
CA LEU A 385 -11.17 -13.26 -15.47
C LEU A 385 -10.05 -13.17 -14.43
N SER A 386 -9.71 -11.96 -13.98
CA SER A 386 -8.69 -11.77 -12.96
C SER A 386 -9.19 -10.82 -11.87
N ARG A 387 -8.84 -11.09 -10.61
CA ARG A 387 -9.16 -10.24 -9.46
C ARG A 387 -7.97 -10.15 -8.52
N THR A 388 -7.53 -8.92 -8.22
CA THR A 388 -6.51 -8.68 -7.18
C THR A 388 -7.16 -8.68 -5.80
N VAL A 389 -6.62 -9.49 -4.90
CA VAL A 389 -7.07 -9.67 -3.52
C VAL A 389 -5.95 -9.17 -2.60
N PRO A 390 -6.05 -7.94 -2.06
CA PRO A 390 -4.92 -7.28 -1.39
C PRO A 390 -4.59 -7.84 -0.01
N ARG A 391 -5.43 -8.72 0.55
CA ARG A 391 -5.23 -9.36 1.87
C ARG A 391 -5.67 -10.82 1.80
N THR A 392 -5.17 -11.64 2.72
CA THR A 392 -5.73 -12.97 2.94
C THR A 392 -7.20 -12.86 3.35
N GLY A 393 -7.99 -13.88 3.03
CA GLY A 393 -9.43 -13.92 3.29
C GLY A 393 -10.25 -14.26 2.06
N THR A 394 -11.53 -13.90 2.09
CA THR A 394 -12.49 -14.23 1.04
C THR A 394 -12.28 -13.39 -0.20
N PHE A 395 -12.49 -13.97 -1.38
CA PHE A 395 -12.56 -13.27 -2.65
C PHE A 395 -13.85 -13.62 -3.40
N SER A 396 -14.19 -12.77 -4.36
CA SER A 396 -15.36 -12.90 -5.20
C SER A 396 -15.02 -12.48 -6.62
N VAL A 397 -15.52 -13.21 -7.61
CA VAL A 397 -15.40 -12.91 -9.04
C VAL A 397 -16.77 -13.03 -9.70
N ASP A 398 -17.24 -11.94 -10.29
CA ASP A 398 -18.47 -11.90 -11.06
C ASP A 398 -18.24 -12.47 -12.47
N TRP A 399 -19.11 -13.39 -12.89
CA TRP A 399 -19.18 -13.86 -14.26
C TRP A 399 -20.57 -13.58 -14.85
N ASP A 400 -20.61 -13.11 -16.10
CA ASP A 400 -21.84 -12.75 -16.80
C ASP A 400 -22.55 -13.95 -17.45
N GLY A 401 -21.96 -15.15 -17.35
CA GLY A 401 -22.53 -16.38 -17.89
C GLY A 401 -22.35 -16.54 -19.39
N LYS A 402 -21.46 -15.74 -20.01
CA LYS A 402 -21.10 -15.86 -21.43
C LYS A 402 -19.77 -16.58 -21.62
N ASP A 403 -19.60 -17.20 -22.77
CA ASP A 403 -18.35 -17.81 -23.22
C ASP A 403 -17.35 -16.76 -23.76
N GLY A 404 -16.16 -17.21 -24.16
CA GLY A 404 -15.11 -16.38 -24.74
C GLY A 404 -15.50 -15.70 -26.07
N ALA A 405 -16.55 -16.18 -26.74
CA ALA A 405 -17.14 -15.57 -27.95
C ALA A 405 -18.28 -14.59 -27.63
N GLY A 406 -18.68 -14.44 -26.36
CA GLY A 406 -19.77 -13.59 -25.91
C GLY A 406 -21.16 -14.20 -26.06
N ALA A 407 -21.27 -15.48 -26.38
CA ALA A 407 -22.55 -16.19 -26.43
C ALA A 407 -22.92 -16.72 -25.02
N PRO A 408 -24.23 -16.79 -24.67
CA PRO A 408 -24.63 -17.37 -23.38
C PRO A 408 -24.22 -18.83 -23.24
N THR A 409 -23.56 -19.20 -22.13
CA THR A 409 -23.17 -20.58 -21.83
C THR A 409 -24.40 -21.40 -21.40
N PRO A 410 -24.76 -22.49 -22.12
CA PRO A 410 -25.93 -23.30 -21.79
C PRO A 410 -25.84 -23.92 -20.38
N THR A 411 -26.94 -23.88 -19.62
CA THR A 411 -27.01 -24.57 -18.32
C THR A 411 -27.15 -26.07 -18.44
N THR A 412 -27.45 -26.59 -19.62
CA THR A 412 -27.64 -28.03 -19.88
C THR A 412 -26.31 -28.80 -19.98
N LYS A 413 -25.17 -28.11 -19.89
CA LYS A 413 -23.84 -28.70 -19.89
C LYS A 413 -23.13 -28.41 -18.56
N PRO A 414 -22.28 -29.32 -18.08
CA PRO A 414 -21.36 -29.00 -16.98
C PRO A 414 -20.44 -27.84 -17.38
N VAL A 415 -20.07 -27.01 -16.41
CA VAL A 415 -19.07 -25.94 -16.58
C VAL A 415 -17.99 -26.15 -15.52
N SER A 416 -16.73 -26.23 -15.93
CA SER A 416 -15.61 -26.34 -14.99
C SER A 416 -14.99 -24.97 -14.74
N MET A 417 -14.70 -24.65 -13.49
CA MET A 417 -14.08 -23.41 -13.08
C MET A 417 -12.78 -23.72 -12.34
N ARG A 418 -11.70 -23.03 -12.69
CA ARG A 418 -10.41 -23.11 -12.00
C ARG A 418 -10.01 -21.72 -11.52
N ALA A 419 -9.96 -21.54 -10.20
CA ALA A 419 -9.40 -20.33 -9.60
C ALA A 419 -7.94 -20.60 -9.24
N THR A 420 -7.01 -19.82 -9.81
CA THR A 420 -5.58 -19.94 -9.58
C THR A 420 -5.05 -18.65 -8.96
N LEU A 421 -4.43 -18.73 -7.79
CA LEU A 421 -3.63 -17.64 -7.24
C LEU A 421 -2.29 -17.61 -8.00
N SER A 422 -2.13 -16.67 -8.93
CA SER A 422 -1.06 -16.67 -9.94
C SER A 422 0.08 -15.68 -9.67
N ARG A 423 -0.19 -14.66 -8.85
CA ARG A 423 0.79 -13.65 -8.40
C ARG A 423 0.72 -13.54 -6.89
N THR A 424 1.70 -14.08 -6.17
CA THR A 424 1.76 -14.03 -4.69
C THR A 424 2.82 -13.03 -4.24
N ASN A 425 2.77 -12.55 -2.99
CA ASN A 425 3.81 -11.71 -2.39
C ASN A 425 4.27 -10.51 -3.26
N GLU A 426 3.38 -9.95 -4.06
CA GLU A 426 3.73 -8.90 -5.03
C GLU A 426 4.38 -7.70 -4.32
N ALA A 427 5.53 -7.27 -4.83
CA ALA A 427 6.35 -6.24 -4.25
C ALA A 427 6.67 -5.18 -5.30
N HIS A 428 6.27 -3.95 -5.03
CA HIS A 428 6.60 -2.76 -5.80
C HIS A 428 7.71 -2.00 -5.08
N PHE A 429 8.86 -1.86 -5.72
CA PHE A 429 10.07 -1.21 -5.24
C PHE A 429 10.13 0.20 -5.81
N LEU A 430 9.62 1.16 -5.04
CA LEU A 430 9.58 2.55 -5.46
C LEU A 430 10.92 3.23 -5.19
N ARG A 431 11.47 3.84 -6.24
CA ARG A 431 12.61 4.78 -6.18
C ARG A 431 12.06 6.15 -6.55
N ILE A 432 11.77 6.95 -5.54
CA ILE A 432 11.10 8.25 -5.69
C ILE A 432 12.18 9.33 -5.70
N ASP A 433 12.17 10.18 -6.72
CA ASP A 433 13.07 11.33 -6.87
C ASP A 433 14.55 10.92 -6.93
N ALA A 434 14.86 9.97 -7.80
CA ALA A 434 16.15 9.30 -7.85
C ALA A 434 17.04 9.90 -8.95
N GLU A 435 18.10 10.62 -8.58
CA GLU A 435 18.91 11.35 -9.54
C GLU A 435 19.66 10.44 -10.51
N ARG A 436 20.25 9.36 -10.00
CA ARG A 436 20.95 8.40 -10.84
C ARG A 436 20.73 7.00 -10.31
N SER A 437 20.58 6.07 -11.24
CA SER A 437 20.63 4.65 -10.95
C SER A 437 21.67 4.03 -11.87
N ILE A 438 22.94 4.36 -11.63
CA ILE A 438 24.04 4.14 -12.58
C ILE A 438 24.21 2.64 -12.85
N GLY A 439 24.30 1.85 -11.78
CA GLY A 439 24.43 0.40 -11.87
C GLY A 439 23.09 -0.33 -11.96
N GLY A 440 21.95 0.35 -11.84
CA GLY A 440 20.62 -0.27 -11.88
C GLY A 440 20.17 -0.91 -10.57
N ILE A 441 19.00 -1.55 -10.62
CA ILE A 441 18.39 -2.33 -9.55
C ILE A 441 18.50 -3.82 -9.82
N GLU A 442 18.93 -4.58 -8.82
CA GLU A 442 18.87 -6.04 -8.79
C GLU A 442 17.88 -6.45 -7.70
N ILE A 443 16.90 -7.28 -8.04
CA ILE A 443 15.93 -7.84 -7.10
C ILE A 443 16.05 -9.35 -7.17
N GLU A 444 16.22 -10.00 -6.02
CA GLU A 444 16.23 -11.44 -5.89
C GLU A 444 15.21 -11.89 -4.86
N ARG A 445 14.22 -12.66 -5.31
CA ARG A 445 13.25 -13.31 -4.45
C ARG A 445 13.91 -14.52 -3.77
N LEU A 446 14.00 -14.46 -2.45
CA LEU A 446 14.65 -15.48 -1.60
C LEU A 446 13.65 -16.53 -1.07
N THR A 447 12.35 -16.21 -1.04
CA THR A 447 11.27 -17.14 -0.67
C THR A 447 10.06 -16.94 -1.59
N GLY A 448 9.19 -17.94 -1.74
CA GLY A 448 8.03 -17.84 -2.64
C GLY A 448 8.24 -18.34 -4.07
N GLY A 449 8.97 -19.45 -4.21
CA GLY A 449 9.20 -20.15 -5.46
C GLY A 449 10.52 -19.83 -6.15
N THR A 450 11.10 -20.83 -6.82
CA THR A 450 12.45 -20.77 -7.43
C THR A 450 12.44 -20.42 -8.92
N THR A 451 11.29 -20.37 -9.57
CA THR A 451 11.21 -20.01 -10.99
C THR A 451 11.46 -18.52 -11.18
N ALA A 452 12.47 -18.18 -12.00
CA ALA A 452 12.86 -16.81 -12.31
C ALA A 452 12.87 -15.89 -11.05
N PRO A 453 13.72 -16.18 -10.05
CA PRO A 453 13.72 -15.46 -8.77
C PRO A 453 14.13 -13.99 -8.93
N ARG A 454 14.71 -13.64 -10.08
CA ARG A 454 15.19 -12.29 -10.40
C ARG A 454 14.37 -11.59 -11.48
N ALA A 455 13.22 -12.14 -11.85
CA ALA A 455 12.31 -11.50 -12.79
C ALA A 455 11.78 -10.20 -12.19
N VAL A 456 12.11 -9.09 -12.85
CA VAL A 456 11.65 -7.75 -12.52
C VAL A 456 10.87 -7.20 -13.71
N HIS A 457 9.83 -6.47 -13.37
CA HIS A 457 8.94 -5.81 -14.30
C HIS A 457 8.95 -4.31 -14.06
N PHE A 458 8.76 -3.54 -15.13
CA PHE A 458 8.61 -2.10 -15.12
C PHE A 458 7.87 -1.65 -16.39
N ASP A 459 7.25 -0.48 -16.35
CA ASP A 459 6.62 0.20 -17.49
C ASP A 459 6.90 1.70 -17.38
N ASP A 460 7.70 2.21 -18.30
CA ASP A 460 8.04 3.64 -18.39
C ASP A 460 7.35 4.35 -19.56
N SER A 461 6.33 3.71 -20.17
CA SER A 461 5.66 4.23 -21.37
C SER A 461 5.06 5.62 -21.19
N LEU A 462 4.74 6.02 -19.95
CA LEU A 462 4.24 7.36 -19.65
C LEU A 462 5.28 8.47 -19.91
N PHE A 463 6.57 8.13 -20.00
CA PHE A 463 7.66 9.09 -20.20
C PHE A 463 8.21 9.10 -21.63
N ALA A 464 7.59 8.38 -22.57
CA ALA A 464 8.07 8.28 -23.94
C ALA A 464 8.25 9.65 -24.60
N ASP A 465 7.30 10.56 -24.39
CA ASP A 465 7.30 11.89 -25.02
C ASP A 465 8.14 12.92 -24.23
N SER A 466 8.21 12.81 -22.91
CA SER A 466 8.82 13.81 -22.04
C SER A 466 10.31 13.56 -21.76
N SER A 467 10.82 12.35 -21.97
CA SER A 467 12.22 12.01 -21.65
C SER A 467 13.26 12.65 -22.59
N ALA A 468 12.86 13.17 -23.76
CA ALA A 468 13.79 13.75 -24.73
C ALA A 468 14.52 15.00 -24.22
N ALA A 469 13.92 15.75 -23.29
CA ALA A 469 14.47 16.99 -22.72
C ALA A 469 15.34 16.77 -21.48
N ARG A 470 15.40 15.53 -20.95
CA ARG A 470 16.19 15.19 -19.76
C ARG A 470 17.69 15.08 -20.09
N HIS A 471 18.54 15.43 -19.11
CA HIS A 471 20.01 15.32 -19.15
C HIS A 471 20.49 13.87 -19.11
N SER A 472 19.69 12.97 -18.52
CA SER A 472 19.89 11.54 -18.69
C SER A 472 18.73 10.88 -19.39
N ARG A 473 19.07 9.80 -20.08
CA ARG A 473 18.11 8.93 -20.75
C ARG A 473 18.18 7.57 -20.08
N SER A 474 17.05 7.11 -19.54
CA SER A 474 16.74 5.70 -19.61
C SER A 474 16.20 5.43 -21.01
N THR A 475 16.39 4.24 -21.56
CA THR A 475 15.55 3.83 -22.70
C THR A 475 14.19 3.55 -22.09
N PRO A 476 13.13 4.36 -22.34
CA PRO A 476 11.81 4.06 -21.80
C PRO A 476 11.44 2.67 -22.31
N ALA A 477 11.32 1.74 -21.39
CA ALA A 477 11.11 0.35 -21.73
C ALA A 477 9.90 -0.16 -20.95
N VAL A 478 9.24 -1.11 -21.58
CA VAL A 478 8.21 -1.91 -20.95
C VAL A 478 8.80 -3.30 -20.88
N SER A 479 8.92 -3.83 -19.69
CA SER A 479 9.33 -5.22 -19.51
C SER A 479 8.32 -6.16 -20.20
N PRO A 480 8.77 -7.30 -20.75
CA PRO A 480 7.85 -8.31 -21.26
C PRO A 480 7.01 -8.90 -20.11
N PRO A 481 5.89 -9.57 -20.41
CA PRO A 481 5.06 -10.22 -19.38
C PRO A 481 5.79 -11.25 -18.51
N SER A 482 6.91 -11.81 -18.98
CA SER A 482 7.77 -12.74 -18.23
C SER A 482 8.75 -12.05 -17.28
N GLY A 483 8.85 -10.72 -17.33
CA GLY A 483 9.89 -9.95 -16.66
C GLY A 483 11.25 -10.10 -17.33
N LEU A 484 12.23 -9.34 -16.83
CA LEU A 484 13.63 -9.42 -17.20
C LEU A 484 14.46 -9.86 -15.99
N ASP A 485 15.53 -10.62 -16.22
CA ASP A 485 16.50 -10.95 -15.17
C ASP A 485 17.24 -9.68 -14.75
N SER A 486 17.20 -9.37 -13.46
CA SER A 486 17.81 -8.17 -12.89
C SER A 486 19.26 -8.35 -12.45
N LEU A 487 19.86 -9.53 -12.62
CA LEU A 487 21.27 -9.79 -12.28
C LEU A 487 22.21 -8.77 -12.95
N GLY A 488 23.06 -8.14 -12.13
CA GLY A 488 24.00 -7.12 -12.61
C GLY A 488 23.41 -5.72 -12.73
N GLY A 489 22.11 -5.58 -12.43
CA GLY A 489 21.39 -4.32 -12.34
C GLY A 489 20.62 -3.95 -13.62
N LEU A 490 19.31 -3.84 -13.46
CA LEU A 490 18.33 -3.49 -14.48
C LEU A 490 17.85 -2.04 -14.30
N HIS A 491 17.11 -1.51 -15.29
CA HIS A 491 16.40 -0.24 -15.17
C HIS A 491 17.30 0.90 -14.64
N ARG A 492 18.37 1.13 -15.39
CA ARG A 492 19.46 2.07 -15.09
C ARG A 492 19.32 3.36 -15.88
N TRP A 493 19.76 4.46 -15.28
CA TRP A 493 20.02 5.72 -15.98
C TRP A 493 21.25 6.36 -15.34
N ALA A 494 22.21 6.70 -16.20
CA ALA A 494 23.36 7.51 -15.84
C ALA A 494 23.16 8.91 -16.43
N PRO A 495 23.73 9.97 -15.82
CA PRO A 495 23.82 11.29 -16.46
C PRO A 495 24.50 11.14 -17.83
N ASP A 496 23.81 11.47 -18.92
CA ASP A 496 24.33 11.27 -20.30
C ASP A 496 25.28 12.40 -20.72
N ASP A 497 25.64 13.31 -19.82
CA ASP A 497 26.37 14.52 -20.20
C ASP A 497 27.09 15.21 -19.04
N THR A 498 27.69 14.47 -18.09
CA THR A 498 28.55 15.09 -17.05
C THR A 498 29.70 15.91 -17.62
N ALA A 499 30.14 15.64 -18.85
CA ALA A 499 31.10 16.46 -19.58
C ALA A 499 30.61 17.91 -19.84
N ALA A 500 29.29 18.14 -19.82
CA ALA A 500 28.68 19.46 -19.96
C ALA A 500 28.43 20.17 -18.61
N GLY A 501 28.83 19.58 -17.48
CA GLY A 501 28.72 20.19 -16.14
C GLY A 501 27.28 20.48 -15.70
N ARG A 502 26.30 19.75 -16.25
CA ARG A 502 24.88 19.98 -15.93
C ARG A 502 24.51 19.40 -14.57
N ASN A 503 23.62 20.09 -13.87
CA ASN A 503 23.07 19.62 -12.60
C ASN A 503 22.05 18.48 -12.90
N PRO A 504 22.18 17.29 -12.28
CA PRO A 504 21.16 16.25 -12.38
C PRO A 504 19.86 16.64 -11.65
N ASN A 505 19.94 17.35 -10.52
CA ASN A 505 18.77 17.67 -9.70
C ASN A 505 18.25 19.07 -10.06
N MET A 506 17.51 19.18 -11.17
CA MET A 506 17.00 20.47 -11.65
C MET A 506 15.68 20.86 -10.98
N ASN A 507 14.92 19.89 -10.47
CA ASN A 507 13.63 20.09 -9.80
C ASN A 507 12.60 20.88 -10.64
N ASP A 508 12.75 20.92 -11.96
CA ASP A 508 11.85 21.63 -12.86
C ASP A 508 10.92 20.68 -13.64
N GLY A 509 11.09 19.37 -13.48
CA GLY A 509 10.31 18.30 -14.10
C GLY A 509 10.41 18.22 -15.62
N SER A 510 11.34 18.94 -16.23
CA SER A 510 11.51 19.03 -17.69
C SER A 510 12.95 18.83 -18.15
N THR A 511 13.91 19.26 -17.33
CA THR A 511 15.34 19.06 -17.47
C THR A 511 15.84 18.24 -16.27
N GLY A 512 17.15 18.11 -16.09
CA GLY A 512 17.69 17.28 -15.01
C GLY A 512 17.75 15.81 -15.35
N SER A 513 17.98 14.99 -14.35
CA SER A 513 18.14 13.56 -14.50
C SER A 513 16.82 12.89 -14.87
N TRP A 514 16.91 11.66 -15.33
CA TRP A 514 15.76 10.89 -15.75
C TRP A 514 14.84 10.54 -14.57
N GLY A 515 15.34 10.40 -13.34
CA GLY A 515 14.48 10.10 -12.18
C GLY A 515 14.03 11.33 -11.39
N ASP A 516 14.55 12.52 -11.70
CA ASP A 516 14.17 13.81 -11.08
C ASP A 516 12.66 14.08 -11.22
N LEU A 517 12.01 14.29 -10.07
CA LEU A 517 10.57 14.45 -9.89
C LEU A 517 9.70 13.32 -10.45
N ARG A 518 10.23 12.08 -10.44
CA ARG A 518 9.50 10.86 -10.83
C ARG A 518 9.50 9.82 -9.72
N SER A 519 8.46 8.99 -9.72
CA SER A 519 8.36 7.78 -8.89
C SER A 519 8.52 6.57 -9.80
N ILE A 520 9.69 5.95 -9.73
CA ILE A 520 10.05 4.78 -10.54
C ILE A 520 9.55 3.53 -9.85
N ASP A 521 8.78 2.70 -10.56
CA ASP A 521 8.11 1.53 -10.01
C ASP A 521 8.61 0.26 -10.71
N ASP A 522 9.49 -0.45 -10.02
CA ASP A 522 9.91 -1.80 -10.37
C ASP A 522 9.11 -2.79 -9.54
N TRP A 523 8.57 -3.85 -10.14
CA TRP A 523 7.84 -4.85 -9.37
C TRP A 523 8.29 -6.29 -9.65
N ALA A 524 8.10 -7.12 -8.65
CA ALA A 524 8.30 -8.57 -8.71
C ALA A 524 7.20 -9.26 -7.89
N PHE A 525 6.93 -10.52 -8.20
CA PHE A 525 5.97 -11.34 -7.46
C PHE A 525 6.48 -12.78 -7.33
N GLY A 526 5.89 -13.54 -6.41
CA GLY A 526 6.16 -14.94 -6.17
C GLY A 526 5.71 -15.81 -7.34
N ALA A 527 6.48 -16.87 -7.59
CA ALA A 527 6.20 -17.83 -8.65
C ALA A 527 5.37 -19.03 -8.17
N ASP A 528 5.28 -19.24 -6.86
CA ASP A 528 4.41 -20.26 -6.28
C ASP A 528 2.95 -19.95 -6.60
N ARG A 529 2.20 -21.00 -6.92
CA ARG A 529 0.79 -20.92 -7.28
C ARG A 529 -0.01 -21.95 -6.51
N ALA A 530 -1.29 -21.67 -6.31
CA ALA A 530 -2.25 -22.64 -5.84
C ALA A 530 -3.53 -22.51 -6.66
N SER A 531 -4.21 -23.62 -6.88
CA SER A 531 -5.47 -23.64 -7.59
C SER A 531 -6.50 -24.51 -6.89
N ALA A 532 -7.76 -24.16 -7.08
CA ALA A 532 -8.89 -24.98 -6.72
C ALA A 532 -9.85 -25.03 -7.91
N ASN A 533 -10.56 -26.15 -8.03
CA ASN A 533 -11.52 -26.38 -9.09
C ASN A 533 -12.94 -26.48 -8.52
N LEU A 534 -13.91 -26.04 -9.29
CA LEU A 534 -15.33 -26.20 -9.03
C LEU A 534 -16.00 -26.65 -10.32
N VAL A 535 -16.85 -27.68 -10.25
CA VAL A 535 -17.68 -28.10 -11.38
C VAL A 535 -19.11 -27.70 -11.10
N LEU A 536 -19.69 -26.89 -11.98
CA LEU A 536 -21.12 -26.61 -11.98
C LEU A 536 -21.82 -27.76 -12.67
N ALA A 537 -22.69 -28.45 -11.95
CA ALA A 537 -23.55 -29.46 -12.54
C ALA A 537 -24.47 -28.81 -13.59
N ALA A 538 -24.75 -29.59 -14.65
CA ALA A 538 -25.80 -29.26 -15.60
C ALA A 538 -27.13 -29.11 -14.85
N ASP A 539 -27.85 -28.04 -15.14
CA ASP A 539 -29.22 -27.81 -14.68
C ASP A 539 -30.14 -28.67 -15.54
N ILE A 540 -30.15 -29.98 -15.26
CA ILE A 540 -31.07 -30.90 -15.91
C ILE A 540 -32.42 -30.69 -15.24
N PRO A 541 -33.46 -30.24 -15.98
CA PRO A 541 -34.79 -30.09 -15.39
C PRO A 541 -35.16 -31.44 -14.77
N THR A 542 -35.46 -31.41 -13.46
CA THR A 542 -35.98 -32.60 -12.78
C THR A 542 -37.17 -33.08 -13.61
N PRO A 543 -37.16 -34.34 -14.11
CA PRO A 543 -38.26 -34.82 -14.93
C PRO A 543 -39.55 -34.55 -14.16
N ALA A 544 -40.48 -33.84 -14.80
CA ALA A 544 -41.78 -33.58 -14.21
C ALA A 544 -42.32 -34.92 -13.70
N PRO A 545 -42.82 -34.99 -12.44
CA PRO A 545 -43.28 -36.26 -11.89
C PRO A 545 -44.22 -36.89 -12.91
N THR A 546 -43.86 -38.08 -13.39
CA THR A 546 -44.71 -38.82 -14.32
C THR A 546 -46.08 -38.85 -13.67
N PRO A 547 -47.14 -38.32 -14.32
CA PRO A 547 -48.46 -38.31 -13.71
C PRO A 547 -48.72 -39.75 -13.25
N ALA A 548 -48.97 -39.91 -11.94
CA ALA A 548 -49.26 -41.21 -11.38
C ALA A 548 -50.35 -41.84 -12.27
N PRO A 549 -50.20 -43.12 -12.68
CA PRO A 549 -51.16 -43.74 -13.59
C PRO A 549 -52.54 -43.47 -13.02
N THR A 550 -53.38 -42.75 -13.78
CA THR A 550 -54.76 -42.49 -13.42
C THR A 550 -55.35 -43.82 -13.03
N ALA A 551 -55.67 -44.01 -11.75
CA ALA A 551 -56.25 -45.25 -11.28
C ALA A 551 -57.45 -45.55 -12.18
N THR A 552 -57.34 -46.62 -12.97
CA THR A 552 -58.48 -47.10 -13.75
C THR A 552 -59.60 -47.33 -12.75
N ALA A 553 -60.75 -46.68 -12.97
CA ALA A 553 -61.88 -46.75 -12.06
C ALA A 553 -62.19 -48.22 -11.75
N THR A 554 -61.83 -48.67 -10.55
CA THR A 554 -62.34 -49.93 -10.00
C THR A 554 -63.86 -49.79 -9.92
N PRO A 555 -64.65 -50.70 -10.52
CA PRO A 555 -66.10 -50.63 -10.43
C PRO A 555 -66.52 -50.61 -8.96
N THR A 556 -67.28 -49.59 -8.62
CA THR A 556 -67.85 -49.29 -7.31
C THR A 556 -68.43 -50.56 -6.66
N PRO A 557 -67.84 -51.08 -5.58
CA PRO A 557 -68.51 -52.06 -4.74
C PRO A 557 -69.66 -51.36 -4.02
N THR A 558 -70.84 -51.96 -4.12
CA THR A 558 -72.07 -51.49 -3.51
C THR A 558 -71.91 -51.38 -1.99
N SER A 559 -72.31 -50.22 -1.47
CA SER A 559 -72.32 -49.83 -0.06
C SER A 559 -73.07 -50.83 0.85
N PRO A 560 -72.45 -51.35 1.93
CA PRO A 560 -73.18 -51.90 3.07
C PRO A 560 -73.54 -50.82 4.11
N PRO A 561 -74.54 -51.08 4.97
CA PRO A 561 -75.37 -50.09 5.67
C PRO A 561 -74.65 -49.36 6.81
N PRO A 562 -75.22 -48.25 7.32
CA PRO A 562 -74.56 -47.41 8.32
C PRO A 562 -74.49 -48.13 9.67
N THR A 563 -73.28 -48.41 10.13
CA THR A 563 -73.05 -48.88 11.51
C THR A 563 -72.77 -47.70 12.41
N THR A 564 -73.55 -47.64 13.49
CA THR A 564 -73.61 -46.57 14.48
C THR A 564 -72.31 -46.35 15.25
N THR A 565 -72.00 -45.06 15.43
CA THR A 565 -71.04 -44.44 16.34
C THR A 565 -71.02 -45.03 17.75
N PRO A 566 -69.83 -45.20 18.35
CA PRO A 566 -69.61 -44.89 19.75
C PRO A 566 -68.65 -43.70 19.94
N SER A 567 -69.02 -42.90 20.94
CA SER A 567 -68.40 -41.68 21.48
C SER A 567 -66.93 -41.83 21.90
N PRO A 568 -66.14 -40.73 22.01
CA PRO A 568 -64.70 -40.78 22.21
C PRO A 568 -64.32 -41.22 23.64
N MET A 569 -63.33 -42.11 23.72
CA MET A 569 -62.65 -42.46 24.97
C MET A 569 -61.43 -41.52 25.17
N PRO A 570 -61.27 -40.89 26.34
CA PRO A 570 -60.18 -39.94 26.59
C PRO A 570 -58.85 -40.67 26.77
N THR A 571 -57.82 -40.23 26.03
CA THR A 571 -56.45 -40.74 26.19
C THR A 571 -55.76 -40.07 27.39
N PRO A 572 -55.05 -40.82 28.25
CA PRO A 572 -54.58 -40.34 29.54
C PRO A 572 -53.40 -39.38 29.47
N ALA A 573 -53.36 -38.50 30.48
CA ALA A 573 -52.29 -37.56 30.75
C ALA A 573 -51.08 -38.21 31.45
N SER A 574 -49.92 -37.61 31.16
CA SER A 574 -48.70 -37.48 31.98
C SER A 574 -47.68 -38.62 32.04
N ALA A 575 -46.45 -38.29 31.64
CA ALA A 575 -45.25 -38.61 32.42
C ALA A 575 -44.25 -37.45 32.33
N LEU A 576 -43.92 -36.93 33.52
CA LEU A 576 -43.08 -35.77 33.78
C LEU A 576 -41.59 -36.13 33.62
N THR A 577 -40.82 -35.29 32.91
CA THR A 577 -39.35 -35.29 33.00
C THR A 577 -38.94 -34.32 34.12
N PRO A 578 -38.07 -34.72 35.07
CA PRO A 578 -37.71 -33.87 36.21
C PRO A 578 -36.80 -32.71 35.80
N ALA A 579 -37.12 -31.55 36.35
CA ALA A 579 -36.33 -30.32 36.28
C ALA A 579 -35.11 -30.40 37.23
N PRO A 580 -33.94 -29.84 36.84
CA PRO A 580 -32.83 -29.66 37.77
C PRO A 580 -33.13 -28.55 38.79
N THR A 581 -32.88 -28.86 40.06
CA THR A 581 -32.96 -27.98 41.22
C THR A 581 -32.05 -26.74 41.08
N PRO A 582 -32.55 -25.51 41.36
CA PRO A 582 -31.74 -24.30 41.41
C PRO A 582 -31.16 -24.04 42.80
N THR A 583 -29.92 -23.54 42.86
CA THR A 583 -29.32 -23.01 44.08
C THR A 583 -29.65 -21.52 44.23
N SER A 584 -30.24 -21.20 45.39
CA SER A 584 -30.50 -19.89 46.01
C SER A 584 -29.26 -18.98 46.10
N GLY A 585 -29.35 -17.65 46.19
CA GLY A 585 -30.48 -16.77 46.49
C GLY A 585 -30.15 -15.28 46.22
N HIS A 586 -31.16 -14.43 46.08
CA HIS A 586 -31.70 -13.50 47.10
C HIS A 586 -31.31 -12.04 46.73
N PRO A 587 -31.97 -10.98 47.24
CA PRO A 587 -33.26 -10.47 46.73
C PRO A 587 -33.21 -8.95 46.43
N GLY A 588 -34.24 -8.41 45.76
CA GLY A 588 -34.55 -6.96 45.84
C GLY A 588 -35.23 -6.33 44.63
N THR A 589 -36.55 -6.46 44.56
CA THR A 589 -37.50 -5.71 43.70
C THR A 589 -37.62 -4.22 44.16
N PRO A 590 -38.18 -3.24 43.39
CA PRO A 590 -39.53 -3.30 42.80
C PRO A 590 -39.79 -2.64 41.41
N ARG A 591 -40.75 -3.28 40.71
CA ARG A 591 -41.74 -2.85 39.69
C ARG A 591 -41.86 -1.36 39.28
N THR A 592 -42.00 -1.07 37.97
CA THR A 592 -43.20 -0.51 37.27
C THR A 592 -43.05 -0.54 35.71
N PRO A 593 -44.07 -0.22 34.86
CA PRO A 593 -44.81 -1.19 34.03
C PRO A 593 -44.52 -1.20 32.52
N LEU A 594 -45.06 -2.24 31.88
CA LEU A 594 -45.22 -2.49 30.43
C LEU A 594 -45.67 -1.26 29.62
N ARG A 595 -45.03 -1.08 28.45
CA ARG A 595 -45.70 -0.65 27.22
C ARG A 595 -45.15 -1.43 26.02
N SER A 596 -46.09 -1.92 25.22
CA SER A 596 -45.92 -2.77 24.05
C SER A 596 -45.37 -2.00 22.84
N ASP A 597 -44.54 -2.67 22.05
CA ASP A 597 -44.77 -3.01 20.63
C ASP A 597 -43.51 -3.00 19.76
N SER A 598 -43.33 -4.15 19.09
CA SER A 598 -42.71 -4.38 17.78
C SER A 598 -41.26 -3.93 17.50
N SER A 599 -40.40 -4.96 17.36
CA SER A 599 -39.37 -5.14 16.32
C SER A 599 -38.34 -4.02 16.06
N SER A 600 -37.12 -4.21 16.59
CA SER A 600 -35.92 -3.55 16.06
C SER A 600 -34.85 -4.58 15.70
N LEU A 601 -34.45 -4.58 14.43
CA LEU A 601 -33.17 -5.09 13.93
C LEU A 601 -32.02 -4.32 14.61
N ALA A 602 -30.95 -5.02 14.95
CA ALA A 602 -29.74 -4.42 15.50
C ALA A 602 -29.03 -3.55 14.45
N SER A 603 -29.09 -2.23 14.67
CA SER A 603 -28.20 -1.23 14.08
C SER A 603 -27.07 -0.99 15.08
N THR A 604 -25.84 -1.41 14.75
CA THR A 604 -24.65 -1.03 15.53
C THR A 604 -24.13 0.30 15.00
N GLY A 605 -24.27 1.33 15.84
CA GLY A 605 -23.90 2.71 15.54
C GLY A 605 -22.39 2.93 15.46
N SER A 606 -22.02 3.83 14.55
CA SER A 606 -20.78 4.59 14.59
C SER A 606 -21.06 5.94 15.27
N GLU A 607 -20.41 6.18 16.41
CA GLU A 607 -20.41 7.50 17.01
C GLU A 607 -19.60 8.46 16.14
N SER A 608 -20.25 9.52 15.69
CA SER A 608 -19.64 10.63 14.97
C SER A 608 -19.16 11.66 16.00
N VAL A 609 -17.84 11.75 16.19
CA VAL A 609 -17.22 12.90 16.84
C VAL A 609 -17.22 14.05 15.84
N ALA A 610 -17.98 15.10 16.13
CA ALA A 610 -17.93 16.37 15.44
C ALA A 610 -16.67 17.15 15.88
N ILE A 611 -15.66 17.23 15.00
CA ILE A 611 -14.59 18.24 15.11
C ILE A 611 -14.79 19.25 13.98
N GLY A 612 -14.84 20.51 14.39
CA GLY A 612 -15.31 21.65 13.63
C GLY A 612 -14.44 22.08 12.45
N ILE A 613 -15.12 22.83 11.60
CA ILE A 613 -14.67 23.57 10.42
C ILE A 613 -13.52 24.52 10.82
N GLY A 614 -12.29 24.16 10.47
CA GLY A 614 -11.10 25.00 10.72
C GLY A 614 -9.99 24.92 9.66
N ALA A 615 -10.17 24.17 8.56
CA ALA A 615 -9.10 23.95 7.58
C ALA A 615 -9.27 24.68 6.24
N ALA A 616 -10.48 25.16 5.91
CA ALA A 616 -10.72 25.84 4.63
C ALA A 616 -10.16 27.29 4.58
N GLY A 617 -9.92 27.92 5.74
CA GLY A 617 -9.41 29.29 5.81
C GLY A 617 -7.91 29.43 5.51
N ALA A 618 -7.10 28.41 5.83
CA ALA A 618 -5.65 28.46 5.68
C ALA A 618 -5.18 28.29 4.22
N VAL A 619 -5.89 27.49 3.43
CA VAL A 619 -5.54 27.23 2.01
C VAL A 619 -5.83 28.46 1.13
N ALA A 620 -6.88 29.23 1.44
CA ALA A 620 -7.22 30.44 0.70
C ALA A 620 -6.22 31.61 0.95
N LEU A 621 -5.67 31.71 2.16
CA LEU A 621 -4.67 32.73 2.51
C LEU A 621 -3.30 32.44 1.89
N GLY A 622 -2.89 31.17 1.81
CA GLY A 622 -1.65 30.77 1.14
C GLY A 622 -1.65 31.06 -0.36
N ALA A 623 -2.76 30.80 -1.06
CA ALA A 623 -2.89 31.08 -2.48
C ALA A 623 -2.90 32.58 -2.81
N ALA A 624 -3.52 33.41 -1.96
CA ALA A 624 -3.53 34.87 -2.12
C ALA A 624 -2.14 35.49 -1.91
N ALA A 625 -1.38 35.03 -0.91
CA ALA A 625 -0.02 35.48 -0.66
C ALA A 625 0.94 35.10 -1.80
N TYR A 626 0.78 33.91 -2.39
CA TYR A 626 1.57 33.44 -3.54
C TYR A 626 1.31 34.29 -4.80
N LEU A 627 0.04 34.65 -5.07
CA LEU A 627 -0.32 35.47 -6.23
C LEU A 627 0.11 36.94 -6.08
N LEU A 628 0.07 37.50 -4.87
CA LEU A 628 0.59 38.86 -4.58
C LEU A 628 2.12 38.93 -4.76
N ARG A 629 2.85 37.88 -4.39
CA ARG A 629 4.31 37.80 -4.55
C ARG A 629 4.75 37.70 -6.03
N ARG A 630 3.95 37.04 -6.88
CA ARG A 630 4.21 36.95 -8.33
C ARG A 630 4.03 38.29 -9.05
N ARG A 631 3.11 39.13 -8.57
CA ARG A 631 2.83 40.46 -9.17
C ARG A 631 3.96 41.46 -8.89
N ASN A 632 4.60 41.40 -7.73
CA ASN A 632 5.70 42.32 -7.38
C ASN A 632 7.02 41.99 -8.10
N ARG A 633 7.26 40.74 -8.51
CA ARG A 633 8.48 40.38 -9.28
C ARG A 633 8.47 40.87 -10.74
N ARG A 634 7.30 41.11 -11.33
CA ARG A 634 7.20 41.69 -12.69
C ARG A 634 7.40 43.21 -12.72
N ALA A 635 7.31 43.88 -11.58
CA ALA A 635 7.51 45.33 -11.50
C ALA A 635 8.99 45.73 -11.33
N SER A 636 9.91 44.77 -11.16
CA SER A 636 11.32 45.03 -10.84
C SER A 636 12.29 44.65 -11.96
N SER A 637 11.81 44.23 -13.14
CA SER A 637 12.65 43.77 -14.26
C SER A 637 12.84 44.78 -15.40
N ASP A 638 12.29 45.99 -15.29
CA ASP A 638 12.28 46.95 -16.40
C ASP A 638 13.31 48.10 -16.27
N ASP A 639 14.27 48.04 -15.34
CA ASP A 639 15.21 49.16 -15.12
C ASP A 639 16.67 48.72 -14.93
N ALA A 640 17.22 48.02 -15.92
CA ALA A 640 18.66 47.76 -16.01
C ALA A 640 19.20 48.15 -17.38
N THR A 641 19.70 49.38 -17.48
CA THR A 641 20.47 49.92 -18.61
C THR A 641 21.80 49.14 -18.76
N PRO A 642 22.17 48.69 -19.96
CA PRO A 642 23.43 47.98 -20.18
C PRO A 642 24.65 48.94 -20.16
N PRO A 643 25.82 48.51 -19.65
CA PRO A 643 27.01 49.34 -19.63
C PRO A 643 27.66 49.44 -21.02
N ALA A 644 28.22 50.62 -21.31
CA ALA A 644 28.91 50.92 -22.56
C ALA A 644 30.25 50.16 -22.68
N PRO A 645 30.69 49.83 -23.92
CA PRO A 645 31.92 49.09 -24.14
C PRO A 645 33.14 50.02 -24.03
N THR A 646 34.17 49.58 -23.33
CA THR A 646 35.49 50.22 -23.32
C THR A 646 36.44 49.52 -24.28
N SER A 647 37.16 50.34 -25.05
CA SER A 647 38.28 50.03 -25.95
C SER A 647 39.51 49.48 -25.25
#